data_AF-A0A409W1A6-F1
#
_entry.id   AF-A0A409W1A6-F1
#
_cell.length_a   1.000
_cell.length_b   1.000
_cell.length_c   1.000
_cell.angle_alpha   90.00
_cell.angle_beta   90.00
_cell.angle_gamma   90.00
#
_symmetry.space_group_name_H-M   'P 1'
#
loop_
_entity.id
_entity.type
_entity.pdbx_description
1 polymer ?
#
loop_
_entity_poly.entity_id
_entity_poly.type
_entity_poly.pdbx_seq_one_letter_code
_entity_poly.pdbx_strand_id
1 'polypeptide(L)'
;MDVVKAVETYITKMVSTPSAMKVLLLDSHTTPIVSLSATQSTLLSHQVYLTDRIDNKKRDRMAHMKCICFLKNSEESLEALEDELKEPKYGEYYLYFSNVLTKSAIERLASVDEYEVVREVQEYFADYAPILPCLFSLNHTPSSSRPLYGSSLNSWDPKALDAAMQGITAVLLSLKKKPIIRYERMSPMAKKLGVEIQHRMQSESSLFDFRLTQVPPLLLILDRRNDPVTPLLSQWTYQAMVHELLGIQNGRVDLSKVPDIRQDLAEITLSTSTDSFFQQNYLATFGDLGTSLKDYVHDYQSRSLAQSPSSINSIADMKRFIEEFPEFKKLGGNVSKHVALVGELSRLVNRDKLLELGEVEQGLATSAGADFKSVQTLVTDNSIPPYGKLRLVMLYALRYQKTQTANIATLINLLLNNGVSREDARLVYLLLNIAGADQRQDDLFSTESLLAKGRSALKGLKGVENVYTQHTPHLSQTLEHLFKGRLKDTSYPLLEGYGPNAGLQRPQDVIIFMIGGTTYEEARTVALYNQDPVAASNGGITNPGGARILLGGTCVHNSSSYIEMLRAAAENLPASVYDPPPESASNAPILNLNLGGVNVSLGGPAGTGVYRTSGEGIAMAKGIFASLKGVDAFGKTTEDVKVKTRTGALLTLISTAIILSITLMEFMDYRKVHIDTSIVVDKSRGEKLTVNLNVTFPRVPCFLVSVDVMDISGELQRDISHNVLKLRLDHNGAAIPNSHSAELQNDLEKIHGTKKDGYCGSCYGGMEPESGCCNTCDEVREAYVNRGWSFNQPELIEQCRDEGWADKLKEQADEGCNINGRIRVNKVIGNIHFSPGRSYQVSNRNLYELVPYLRDDQNRHDFSHTIHHLAFEGDDEYDYWKAEASQSMKQKMGLTYNPLDGAVGITSKAQYMFQYFLKVVSTQFRTLNGQIVNTHQYSATHFERDLSEGFNGHNPGNIHVQHGINGVPGAFFNFEISPILVVHSETRQSFAHFITSTCAIVGGVLTVASIIDSILYATGKTLKKAGGSGSSGAYGKLM
;
A
#
# COMPACT_ATOMS: atom_id res chain seq x y z
N MET A 1 -12.63 21.34 11.22
CA MET A 1 -11.38 21.80 10.58
C MET A 1 -10.46 20.61 10.40
N ASP A 2 -10.97 19.54 9.79
CA ASP A 2 -10.22 18.32 9.52
C ASP A 2 -10.57 17.93 8.09
N VAL A 3 -9.62 18.09 7.17
CA VAL A 3 -9.83 17.86 5.75
C VAL A 3 -9.83 16.39 5.37
N VAL A 4 -9.11 15.55 6.12
CA VAL A 4 -9.04 14.10 5.89
C VAL A 4 -10.40 13.50 6.21
N LYS A 5 -10.94 13.80 7.40
CA LYS A 5 -12.26 13.32 7.83
C LYS A 5 -13.40 13.82 6.93
N ALA A 6 -13.29 15.04 6.40
CA ALA A 6 -14.28 15.58 5.48
C ALA A 6 -14.35 14.77 4.17
N VAL A 7 -13.18 14.46 3.57
CA VAL A 7 -13.10 13.66 2.35
C VAL A 7 -13.47 12.19 2.61
N GLU A 8 -13.02 11.61 3.72
CA GLU A 8 -13.44 10.26 4.16
C GLU A 8 -14.96 10.15 4.23
N THR A 9 -15.63 11.13 4.83
CA THR A 9 -17.09 11.15 4.95
C THR A 9 -17.77 11.18 3.58
N TYR A 10 -17.22 11.93 2.62
CA TYR A 10 -17.74 11.95 1.25
C TYR A 10 -17.54 10.61 0.56
N ILE A 11 -16.36 10.00 0.67
CA ILE A 11 -16.10 8.69 0.05
C ILE A 11 -16.98 7.61 0.66
N THR A 12 -17.10 7.55 1.99
CA THR A 12 -18.00 6.60 2.66
C THR A 12 -19.43 6.75 2.18
N LYS A 13 -19.92 7.98 2.00
CA LYS A 13 -21.25 8.22 1.42
C LYS A 13 -21.35 7.73 -0.02
N MET A 14 -20.41 8.09 -0.88
CA MET A 14 -20.37 7.65 -2.28
C MET A 14 -20.37 6.12 -2.40
N VAL A 15 -19.61 5.42 -1.57
CA VAL A 15 -19.53 3.95 -1.63
C VAL A 15 -20.62 3.24 -0.83
N SER A 16 -21.34 3.92 0.05
CA SER A 16 -22.44 3.30 0.83
C SER A 16 -23.64 2.93 -0.04
N THR A 17 -23.91 3.73 -1.08
CA THR A 17 -25.05 3.56 -1.99
C THR A 17 -24.51 3.39 -3.40
N PRO A 18 -24.88 2.33 -4.14
CA PRO A 18 -25.87 1.28 -3.86
C PRO A 18 -25.31 0.06 -3.08
N SER A 19 -26.14 -0.69 -2.32
CA SER A 19 -25.70 -1.94 -1.64
C SER A 19 -25.65 -3.14 -2.61
N ALA A 20 -24.67 -3.15 -3.51
CA ALA A 20 -24.42 -4.23 -4.47
C ALA A 20 -22.92 -4.39 -4.76
N MET A 21 -22.54 -5.31 -5.65
CA MET A 21 -21.15 -5.38 -6.11
C MET A 21 -20.81 -4.15 -6.97
N LYS A 22 -19.79 -3.41 -6.53
CA LYS A 22 -19.43 -2.11 -7.09
C LYS A 22 -18.05 -2.11 -7.74
N VAL A 23 -17.93 -1.32 -8.81
CA VAL A 23 -16.67 -0.89 -9.43
C VAL A 23 -16.53 0.61 -9.21
N LEU A 24 -15.39 1.05 -8.68
CA LEU A 24 -15.06 2.46 -8.51
C LEU A 24 -14.19 2.92 -9.70
N LEU A 25 -14.74 3.78 -10.55
CA LEU A 25 -14.01 4.47 -11.62
C LEU A 25 -13.55 5.84 -11.15
N LEU A 26 -12.25 6.09 -11.32
CA LEU A 26 -11.60 7.34 -10.96
C LEU A 26 -10.91 7.95 -12.17
N ASP A 27 -10.48 9.20 -12.08
CA ASP A 27 -9.59 9.81 -13.07
C ASP A 27 -8.20 10.07 -12.47
N SER A 28 -7.31 10.68 -13.25
CA SER A 28 -5.94 11.01 -12.83
C SER A 28 -5.90 11.96 -11.61
N HIS A 29 -6.93 12.78 -11.41
CA HIS A 29 -7.02 13.78 -10.36
C HIS A 29 -7.68 13.23 -9.08
N THR A 30 -8.76 12.46 -9.21
CA THR A 30 -9.49 11.89 -8.09
C THR A 30 -8.83 10.65 -7.52
N THR A 31 -8.02 9.92 -8.30
CA THR A 31 -7.27 8.73 -7.83
C THR A 31 -6.39 9.05 -6.60
N PRO A 32 -5.53 10.09 -6.61
CA PRO A 32 -4.79 10.50 -5.42
C PRO A 32 -5.66 10.86 -4.21
N ILE A 33 -6.80 11.52 -4.45
CA ILE A 33 -7.69 12.01 -3.38
C ILE A 33 -8.29 10.84 -2.61
N VAL A 34 -8.79 9.82 -3.33
CA VAL A 34 -9.31 8.59 -2.74
C VAL A 34 -8.19 7.78 -2.08
N SER A 35 -7.02 7.70 -2.72
CA SER A 35 -5.87 6.94 -2.19
C SER A 35 -5.35 7.45 -0.84
N LEU A 36 -5.44 8.77 -0.60
CA LEU A 36 -5.00 9.39 0.65
C LEU A 36 -5.99 9.26 1.80
N SER A 37 -7.26 9.02 1.49
CA SER A 37 -8.36 9.05 2.46
C SER A 37 -8.98 7.69 2.75
N ALA A 38 -8.95 6.74 1.80
CA ALA A 38 -9.52 5.42 1.98
C ALA A 38 -8.53 4.31 1.62
N THR A 39 -8.46 3.28 2.47
CA THR A 39 -7.69 2.07 2.17
C THR A 39 -8.50 1.12 1.30
N GLN A 40 -7.83 0.23 0.56
CA GLN A 40 -8.49 -0.81 -0.22
C GLN A 40 -9.38 -1.71 0.66
N SER A 41 -8.96 -2.00 1.89
CA SER A 41 -9.78 -2.73 2.87
C SER A 41 -11.08 -2.00 3.23
N THR A 42 -11.04 -0.66 3.32
CA THR A 42 -12.22 0.17 3.59
C THR A 42 -13.16 0.22 2.39
N LEU A 43 -12.62 0.27 1.18
CA LEU A 43 -13.44 0.20 -0.04
C LEU A 43 -14.09 -1.19 -0.17
N LEU A 44 -13.34 -2.25 0.11
CA LEU A 44 -13.82 -3.63 0.05
C LEU A 44 -14.92 -3.92 1.08
N SER A 45 -14.83 -3.35 2.28
CA SER A 45 -15.89 -3.49 3.30
C SER A 45 -17.22 -2.87 2.85
N HIS A 46 -17.18 -1.89 1.93
CA HIS A 46 -18.34 -1.28 1.28
C HIS A 46 -18.69 -1.93 -0.07
N GLN A 47 -18.24 -3.16 -0.33
CA GLN A 47 -18.55 -3.94 -1.54
C GLN A 47 -17.99 -3.33 -2.85
N VAL A 48 -16.96 -2.48 -2.76
CA VAL A 48 -16.18 -2.04 -3.92
C VAL A 48 -15.07 -3.07 -4.16
N TYR A 49 -15.24 -3.89 -5.20
CA TYR A 49 -14.32 -5.00 -5.49
C TYR A 49 -13.21 -4.63 -6.47
N LEU A 50 -13.51 -3.70 -7.37
CA LEU A 50 -12.59 -3.25 -8.40
C LEU A 50 -12.50 -1.73 -8.36
N THR A 51 -11.27 -1.25 -8.48
CA THR A 51 -10.95 0.17 -8.68
C THR A 51 -10.16 0.28 -9.96
N ASP A 52 -10.64 1.09 -10.91
CA ASP A 52 -9.96 1.31 -12.18
C ASP A 52 -10.06 2.78 -12.56
N ARG A 53 -9.35 3.18 -13.61
CA ARG A 53 -9.44 4.53 -14.14
C ARG A 53 -10.33 4.61 -15.37
N ILE A 54 -11.03 5.71 -15.53
CA ILE A 54 -11.95 5.92 -16.64
C ILE A 54 -11.23 5.98 -17.99
N ASP A 55 -10.00 6.49 -18.01
CA ASP A 55 -9.13 6.58 -19.20
C ASP A 55 -8.58 5.22 -19.65
N ASN A 56 -8.71 4.17 -18.83
CA ASN A 56 -8.36 2.81 -19.24
C ASN A 56 -9.39 2.24 -20.23
N LYS A 57 -9.05 2.26 -21.52
CA LYS A 57 -9.91 1.72 -22.59
C LYS A 57 -10.03 0.19 -22.57
N LYS A 58 -9.09 -0.53 -21.93
CA LYS A 58 -9.04 -2.00 -21.89
C LYS A 58 -9.93 -2.64 -20.82
N ARG A 59 -10.83 -1.87 -20.19
CA ARG A 59 -11.79 -2.38 -19.20
C ARG A 59 -12.74 -3.42 -19.81
N ASP A 60 -12.89 -4.56 -19.14
CA ASP A 60 -13.82 -5.63 -19.52
C ASP A 60 -15.27 -5.26 -19.23
N ARG A 61 -16.20 -5.79 -20.04
CA ARG A 61 -17.64 -5.59 -19.85
C ARG A 61 -18.16 -6.45 -18.70
N MET A 62 -18.74 -5.83 -17.69
CA MET A 62 -19.24 -6.46 -16.46
C MET A 62 -20.62 -5.90 -16.10
N ALA A 63 -21.64 -6.22 -16.91
CA ALA A 63 -22.99 -5.67 -16.76
C ALA A 63 -23.70 -5.99 -15.43
N HIS A 64 -23.24 -7.01 -14.68
CA HIS A 64 -23.79 -7.36 -13.36
C HIS A 64 -23.26 -6.47 -12.22
N MET A 65 -22.25 -5.63 -12.49
CA MET A 65 -21.67 -4.72 -11.52
C MET A 65 -22.30 -3.34 -11.64
N LYS A 66 -22.40 -2.64 -10.50
CA LYS A 66 -22.76 -1.23 -10.47
C LYS A 66 -21.50 -0.38 -10.49
N CYS A 67 -21.49 0.70 -11.26
CA CYS A 67 -20.35 1.57 -11.40
C CYS A 67 -20.56 2.85 -10.59
N ILE A 68 -19.58 3.17 -9.75
CA ILE A 68 -19.46 4.45 -9.08
C ILE A 68 -18.35 5.21 -9.81
N CYS A 69 -18.69 6.32 -10.47
CA CYS A 69 -17.72 7.21 -11.09
C CYS A 69 -17.48 8.38 -10.13
N PHE A 70 -16.24 8.57 -9.68
CA PHE A 70 -15.85 9.80 -8.97
C PHE A 70 -14.79 10.55 -9.79
N LEU A 71 -15.22 11.64 -10.44
CA LEU A 71 -14.46 12.30 -11.50
C LEU A 71 -14.36 13.81 -11.25
N LYS A 72 -13.30 14.41 -11.79
CA LYS A 72 -13.17 15.86 -11.91
C LYS A 72 -14.09 16.37 -13.02
N ASN A 73 -14.69 17.54 -12.82
CA ASN A 73 -15.35 18.28 -13.90
C ASN A 73 -14.29 18.88 -14.86
N SER A 74 -13.70 18.04 -15.69
CA SER A 74 -12.73 18.42 -16.72
C SER A 74 -13.16 17.88 -18.07
N GLU A 75 -12.80 18.56 -19.15
CA GLU A 75 -13.17 18.15 -20.51
C GLU A 75 -12.70 16.71 -20.80
N GLU A 76 -11.49 16.36 -20.39
CA GLU A 76 -10.92 15.01 -20.57
C GLU A 76 -11.75 13.94 -19.83
N SER A 77 -12.17 14.20 -18.60
CA SER A 77 -13.00 13.27 -17.81
C SER A 77 -14.43 13.17 -18.36
N LEU A 78 -15.00 14.28 -18.86
CA LEU A 78 -16.32 14.30 -19.48
C LEU A 78 -16.35 13.55 -20.81
N GLU A 79 -15.35 13.76 -21.68
CA GLU A 79 -15.21 13.00 -22.93
C GLU A 79 -15.06 11.49 -22.66
N ALA A 80 -14.23 11.11 -21.68
CA ALA A 80 -14.07 9.71 -21.30
C ALA A 80 -15.35 9.10 -20.74
N LEU A 81 -16.16 9.89 -20.02
CA LEU A 81 -17.46 9.46 -19.52
C LEU A 81 -18.49 9.35 -20.63
N GLU A 82 -18.48 10.24 -21.62
CA GLU A 82 -19.35 10.14 -22.80
C GLU A 82 -19.07 8.87 -23.60
N ASP A 83 -17.80 8.57 -23.84
CA ASP A 83 -17.42 7.33 -24.52
C ASP A 83 -17.83 6.08 -23.72
N GLU A 84 -17.80 6.16 -22.38
CA GLU A 84 -18.29 5.09 -21.51
C GLU A 84 -19.81 4.94 -21.53
N LEU A 85 -20.58 6.03 -21.58
CA LEU A 85 -22.04 6.01 -21.60
C LEU A 85 -22.61 5.62 -22.97
N LYS A 86 -21.89 5.89 -24.07
CA LYS A 86 -22.24 5.39 -25.42
C LYS A 86 -22.20 3.87 -25.50
N GLU A 87 -21.23 3.25 -24.83
CA GLU A 87 -21.03 1.81 -24.81
C GLU A 87 -20.88 1.30 -23.35
N PRO A 88 -21.99 1.26 -22.58
CA PRO A 88 -21.91 1.01 -21.14
C PRO A 88 -21.37 -0.39 -20.84
N LYS A 89 -20.26 -0.40 -20.10
CA LYS A 89 -19.59 -1.63 -19.65
C LYS A 89 -20.24 -2.23 -18.41
N TYR A 90 -20.93 -1.41 -17.61
CA TYR A 90 -21.57 -1.79 -16.36
C TYR A 90 -23.10 -1.63 -16.43
N GLY A 91 -23.82 -2.20 -15.47
CA GLY A 91 -25.30 -2.23 -15.53
C GLY A 91 -25.98 -0.94 -15.07
N GLU A 92 -25.38 -0.22 -14.12
CA GLU A 92 -25.88 1.05 -13.59
C GLU A 92 -24.70 1.97 -13.27
N TYR A 93 -24.88 3.27 -13.45
CA TYR A 93 -23.86 4.29 -13.17
C TYR A 93 -24.34 5.31 -12.13
N TYR A 94 -23.49 5.58 -11.15
CA TYR A 94 -23.64 6.59 -10.12
C TYR A 94 -22.53 7.61 -10.33
N LEU A 95 -22.88 8.80 -10.82
CA LEU A 95 -21.93 9.82 -11.24
C LEU A 95 -21.73 10.82 -10.11
N TYR A 96 -20.50 10.87 -9.60
CA TYR A 96 -20.06 11.80 -8.59
C TYR A 96 -18.98 12.72 -9.14
N PHE A 97 -19.18 14.03 -9.00
CA PHE A 97 -18.23 15.02 -9.48
C PHE A 97 -17.53 15.75 -8.34
N SER A 98 -16.23 16.03 -8.48
CA SER A 98 -15.43 16.69 -7.43
C SER A 98 -15.80 18.15 -7.20
N ASN A 99 -16.49 18.79 -8.15
CA ASN A 99 -16.87 20.21 -8.12
C ASN A 99 -18.20 20.45 -8.85
N VAL A 100 -18.64 21.71 -8.86
CA VAL A 100 -19.90 22.14 -9.50
C VAL A 100 -19.92 21.78 -10.99
N LEU A 101 -21.03 21.19 -11.44
CA LEU A 101 -21.30 20.90 -12.84
C LEU A 101 -22.09 22.02 -13.51
N THR A 102 -21.80 22.28 -14.78
CA THR A 102 -22.60 23.21 -15.58
C THR A 102 -23.83 22.49 -16.14
N LYS A 103 -24.94 23.23 -16.31
CA LYS A 103 -26.16 22.67 -16.92
C LYS A 103 -25.91 22.09 -18.31
N SER A 104 -25.06 22.74 -19.10
CA SER A 104 -24.66 22.24 -20.42
C SER A 104 -23.92 20.91 -20.35
N ALA A 105 -23.07 20.67 -19.33
CA ALA A 105 -22.40 19.39 -19.16
C ALA A 105 -23.41 18.28 -18.79
N ILE A 106 -24.40 18.60 -17.95
CA ILE A 106 -25.46 17.65 -17.58
C ILE A 106 -26.32 17.30 -18.80
N GLU A 107 -26.73 18.29 -19.60
CA GLU A 107 -27.49 18.08 -20.84
C GLU A 107 -26.70 17.26 -21.86
N ARG A 108 -25.38 17.50 -21.97
CA ARG A 108 -24.47 16.74 -22.83
C ARG A 108 -24.41 15.27 -22.41
N LEU A 109 -24.20 14.98 -21.13
CA LEU A 109 -24.18 13.60 -20.61
C LEU A 109 -25.55 12.92 -20.77
N ALA A 110 -26.65 13.64 -20.52
CA ALA A 110 -28.00 13.12 -20.68
C ALA A 110 -28.33 12.76 -22.15
N SER A 111 -27.80 13.53 -23.11
CA SER A 111 -28.00 13.23 -24.54
C SER A 111 -27.29 11.96 -25.02
N VAL A 112 -26.26 11.52 -24.27
CA VAL A 112 -25.42 10.37 -24.62
C VAL A 112 -25.86 9.08 -23.93
N ASP A 113 -26.58 9.18 -22.81
CA ASP A 113 -27.10 8.02 -22.07
C ASP A 113 -28.35 7.39 -22.76
N GLU A 114 -28.17 6.86 -23.96
CA GLU A 114 -29.24 6.21 -24.74
C GLU A 114 -29.80 4.95 -24.05
N TYR A 115 -29.02 4.35 -23.15
CA TYR A 115 -29.38 3.12 -22.43
C TYR A 115 -30.00 3.38 -21.05
N GLU A 116 -30.16 4.65 -20.65
CA GLU A 116 -30.73 5.08 -19.36
C GLU A 116 -30.07 4.38 -18.15
N VAL A 117 -28.74 4.20 -18.21
CA VAL A 117 -27.97 3.48 -17.20
C VAL A 117 -27.60 4.36 -16.01
N VAL A 118 -27.62 5.69 -16.17
CA VAL A 118 -27.31 6.63 -15.09
C VAL A 118 -28.49 6.69 -14.11
N ARG A 119 -28.21 6.39 -12.83
CA ARG A 119 -29.21 6.39 -11.75
C ARG A 119 -29.15 7.65 -10.90
N GLU A 120 -27.97 8.21 -10.74
CA GLU A 120 -27.72 9.30 -9.81
C GLU A 120 -26.58 10.18 -10.30
N VAL A 121 -26.75 11.50 -10.14
CA VAL A 121 -25.71 12.50 -10.38
C VAL A 121 -25.63 13.40 -9.15
N GLN A 122 -24.49 13.41 -8.47
CA GLN A 122 -24.27 14.26 -7.29
C GLN A 122 -22.91 14.96 -7.35
N GLU A 123 -22.83 16.11 -6.68
CA GLU A 123 -21.61 16.89 -6.52
C GLU A 123 -21.04 16.65 -5.11
N TYR A 124 -19.84 16.09 -5.06
CA TYR A 124 -19.08 15.88 -3.83
C TYR A 124 -17.83 16.74 -3.87
N PHE A 125 -17.81 17.81 -3.07
CA PHE A 125 -16.75 18.83 -3.04
C PHE A 125 -15.42 18.33 -2.41
N ALA A 126 -14.83 17.31 -3.00
CA ALA A 126 -13.54 16.71 -2.66
C ALA A 126 -12.55 16.90 -3.82
N ASP A 127 -12.21 18.17 -4.09
CA ASP A 127 -11.34 18.57 -5.21
C ASP A 127 -9.91 18.96 -4.76
N TYR A 128 -9.44 18.33 -3.68
CA TYR A 128 -8.13 18.56 -3.08
C TYR A 128 -7.60 17.27 -2.44
N ALA A 129 -6.29 17.13 -2.36
CA ALA A 129 -5.61 16.01 -1.73
C ALA A 129 -5.47 16.24 -0.21
N PRO A 130 -6.12 15.44 0.65
CA PRO A 130 -6.03 15.57 2.10
C PRO A 130 -4.77 14.84 2.62
N ILE A 131 -3.70 15.56 2.93
CA ILE A 131 -2.41 14.96 3.33
C ILE A 131 -2.35 14.72 4.84
N LEU A 132 -2.74 15.73 5.64
CA LEU A 132 -2.86 15.64 7.09
C LEU A 132 -4.18 16.29 7.52
N PRO A 133 -4.69 16.05 8.74
CA PRO A 133 -5.89 16.73 9.23
C PRO A 133 -5.84 18.27 9.09
N CYS A 134 -4.64 18.85 9.20
CA CYS A 134 -4.38 20.28 9.07
C CYS A 134 -3.61 20.68 7.79
N LEU A 135 -3.44 19.77 6.81
CA LEU A 135 -2.73 20.04 5.55
C LEU A 135 -3.47 19.48 4.33
N PHE A 136 -3.75 20.33 3.34
CA PHE A 136 -4.24 19.91 2.03
C PHE A 136 -3.38 20.46 0.88
N SER A 137 -3.45 19.80 -0.27
CA SER A 137 -2.75 20.18 -1.51
C SER A 137 -3.73 20.15 -2.68
N LEU A 138 -3.58 21.06 -3.65
CA LEU A 138 -4.33 21.00 -4.91
C LEU A 138 -3.65 20.10 -5.97
N ASN A 139 -2.51 19.48 -5.61
CA ASN A 139 -1.71 18.63 -6.51
C ASN A 139 -1.36 19.30 -7.85
N HIS A 140 -1.24 20.63 -7.83
CA HIS A 140 -0.77 21.43 -8.94
C HIS A 140 0.71 21.77 -8.69
N THR A 141 1.58 20.82 -9.00
CA THR A 141 3.03 21.07 -9.00
C THR A 141 3.39 21.82 -10.28
N PRO A 142 3.89 23.06 -10.21
CA PRO A 142 4.19 23.85 -11.40
C PRO A 142 5.29 23.19 -12.23
N SER A 143 5.05 23.06 -13.53
CA SER A 143 6.00 22.53 -14.51
C SER A 143 5.84 23.29 -15.82
N SER A 144 6.76 23.11 -16.78
CA SER A 144 6.67 23.73 -18.11
C SER A 144 5.34 23.42 -18.83
N SER A 145 4.74 22.24 -18.58
CA SER A 145 3.44 21.85 -19.14
C SER A 145 2.22 22.35 -18.35
N ARG A 146 2.40 22.75 -17.08
CA ARG A 146 1.36 23.25 -16.18
C ARG A 146 1.90 24.45 -15.41
N PRO A 147 2.07 25.62 -16.07
CA PRO A 147 2.66 26.79 -15.44
C PRO A 147 1.70 27.39 -14.41
N LEU A 148 2.26 27.91 -13.32
CA LEU A 148 1.52 28.68 -12.31
C LEU A 148 1.33 30.14 -12.75
N TYR A 149 2.40 30.72 -13.30
CA TYR A 149 2.47 32.10 -13.75
C TYR A 149 2.11 32.20 -15.24
N GLY A 150 1.37 33.25 -15.60
CA GLY A 150 1.07 33.59 -16.99
C GLY A 150 2.24 34.31 -17.66
N SER A 151 1.93 35.32 -18.49
CA SER A 151 2.94 36.12 -19.20
C SER A 151 3.77 37.07 -18.32
N SER A 152 3.43 37.16 -17.03
CA SER A 152 4.17 37.94 -16.03
C SER A 152 4.09 37.27 -14.66
N LEU A 153 5.06 37.57 -13.80
CA LEU A 153 5.10 37.09 -12.40
C LEU A 153 3.91 37.54 -11.54
N ASN A 154 3.16 38.55 -11.98
CA ASN A 154 2.02 39.11 -11.27
C ASN A 154 0.67 38.65 -11.86
N SER A 155 0.69 37.83 -12.91
CA SER A 155 -0.49 37.29 -13.57
C SER A 155 -0.55 35.79 -13.40
N TRP A 156 -1.71 35.27 -13.05
CA TRP A 156 -1.99 33.84 -13.08
C TRP A 156 -2.03 33.30 -14.51
N ASP A 157 -1.59 32.06 -14.68
CA ASP A 157 -2.10 31.24 -15.77
C ASP A 157 -3.62 31.00 -15.58
N PRO A 158 -4.45 31.16 -16.62
CA PRO A 158 -5.91 31.02 -16.49
C PRO A 158 -6.37 29.65 -15.95
N LYS A 159 -5.72 28.55 -16.36
CA LYS A 159 -6.07 27.20 -15.90
C LYS A 159 -5.65 26.98 -14.45
N ALA A 160 -4.48 27.51 -14.06
CA ALA A 160 -4.02 27.44 -12.68
C ALA A 160 -4.91 28.24 -11.72
N LEU A 161 -5.39 29.42 -12.13
CA LEU A 161 -6.33 30.23 -11.34
C LEU A 161 -7.67 29.52 -11.13
N ASP A 162 -8.24 28.97 -12.20
CA ASP A 162 -9.51 28.25 -12.14
C ASP A 162 -9.40 27.01 -11.24
N ALA A 163 -8.33 26.23 -11.38
CA ALA A 163 -8.06 25.09 -10.49
C ALA A 163 -7.89 25.51 -9.02
N ALA A 164 -7.20 26.63 -8.74
CA ALA A 164 -7.03 27.15 -7.39
C ALA A 164 -8.36 27.61 -6.78
N MET A 165 -9.17 28.34 -7.54
CA MET A 165 -10.50 28.80 -7.13
C MET A 165 -11.42 27.60 -6.84
N GLN A 166 -11.47 26.62 -7.74
CA GLN A 166 -12.27 25.40 -7.61
C GLN A 166 -11.88 24.59 -6.37
N GLY A 167 -10.57 24.34 -6.18
CA GLY A 167 -10.06 23.59 -5.05
C GLY A 167 -10.33 24.26 -3.69
N ILE A 168 -10.11 25.58 -3.59
CA ILE A 168 -10.41 26.31 -2.34
C ILE A 168 -11.91 26.33 -2.07
N THR A 169 -12.74 26.56 -3.09
CA THR A 169 -14.19 26.49 -2.97
C THR A 169 -14.63 25.12 -2.44
N ALA A 170 -14.04 24.04 -2.95
CA ALA A 170 -14.31 22.69 -2.47
C ALA A 170 -13.93 22.50 -0.98
N VAL A 171 -12.78 23.02 -0.54
CA VAL A 171 -12.38 23.02 0.90
C VAL A 171 -13.38 23.78 1.76
N LEU A 172 -13.88 24.93 1.30
CA LEU A 172 -14.84 25.73 2.05
C LEU A 172 -16.19 25.01 2.20
N LEU A 173 -16.66 24.35 1.13
CA LEU A 173 -17.90 23.59 1.12
C LEU A 173 -17.79 22.30 1.96
N SER A 174 -16.66 21.57 1.86
CA SER A 174 -16.41 20.35 2.63
C SER A 174 -16.38 20.59 4.14
N LEU A 175 -15.81 21.72 4.56
CA LEU A 175 -15.73 22.13 5.95
C LEU A 175 -16.96 22.92 6.43
N LYS A 176 -17.88 23.27 5.50
CA LYS A 176 -19.05 24.12 5.72
C LYS A 176 -18.68 25.46 6.36
N LYS A 177 -17.74 26.18 5.74
CA LYS A 177 -17.21 27.46 6.22
C LYS A 177 -17.40 28.56 5.18
N LYS A 178 -17.91 29.71 5.64
CA LYS A 178 -18.05 30.94 4.86
C LYS A 178 -17.09 32.01 5.41
N PRO A 179 -15.86 32.12 4.89
CA PRO A 179 -14.84 32.96 5.50
C PRO A 179 -14.87 34.42 5.06
N ILE A 180 -14.30 35.29 5.91
CA ILE A 180 -13.78 36.59 5.48
C ILE A 180 -12.41 36.39 4.84
N ILE A 181 -12.06 37.18 3.82
CA ILE A 181 -10.83 36.98 3.05
C ILE A 181 -9.84 38.10 3.32
N ARG A 182 -8.61 37.72 3.71
CA ARG A 182 -7.41 38.56 3.76
C ARG A 182 -6.36 38.02 2.80
N TYR A 183 -5.55 38.91 2.24
CA TYR A 183 -4.51 38.53 1.27
C TYR A 183 -3.25 39.37 1.45
N GLU A 184 -2.10 38.86 0.99
CA GLU A 184 -0.85 39.64 0.95
C GLU A 184 -0.89 40.74 -0.11
N ARG A 185 -0.71 42.00 0.32
CA ARG A 185 -0.81 43.16 -0.57
C ARG A 185 0.21 43.14 -1.70
N MET A 186 1.42 42.61 -1.47
CA MET A 186 2.45 42.51 -2.50
C MET A 186 2.07 41.61 -3.67
N SER A 187 1.07 40.74 -3.52
CA SER A 187 0.69 39.75 -4.54
C SER A 187 -0.63 40.13 -5.22
N PRO A 188 -0.58 40.69 -6.45
CA PRO A 188 -1.77 40.87 -7.28
C PRO A 188 -2.50 39.56 -7.55
N MET A 189 -1.76 38.46 -7.61
CA MET A 189 -2.29 37.10 -7.75
C MET A 189 -3.16 36.72 -6.55
N ALA A 190 -2.72 36.99 -5.33
CA ALA A 190 -3.50 36.74 -4.12
C ALA A 190 -4.80 37.55 -4.08
N LYS A 191 -4.72 38.84 -4.45
CA LYS A 191 -5.91 39.70 -4.57
C LYS A 191 -6.91 39.13 -5.58
N LYS A 192 -6.44 38.77 -6.79
CA LYS A 192 -7.30 38.24 -7.87
C LYS A 192 -8.00 36.96 -7.41
N LEU A 193 -7.26 36.01 -6.85
CA LEU A 193 -7.81 34.76 -6.33
C LEU A 193 -8.89 35.01 -5.27
N GLY A 194 -8.63 35.91 -4.32
CA GLY A 194 -9.60 36.25 -3.28
C GLY A 194 -10.89 36.89 -3.83
N VAL A 195 -10.78 37.77 -4.82
CA VAL A 195 -11.95 38.38 -5.49
C VAL A 195 -12.79 37.33 -6.22
N GLU A 196 -12.17 36.42 -6.95
CA GLU A 196 -12.88 35.34 -7.66
C GLU A 196 -13.60 34.39 -6.71
N ILE A 197 -12.96 34.03 -5.58
CA ILE A 197 -13.58 33.21 -4.53
C ILE A 197 -14.78 33.95 -3.92
N GLN A 198 -14.64 35.24 -3.60
CA GLN A 198 -15.72 36.04 -3.06
C GLN A 198 -16.91 36.13 -4.04
N HIS A 199 -16.63 36.33 -5.33
CA HIS A 199 -17.63 36.34 -6.38
C HIS A 199 -18.34 34.98 -6.48
N ARG A 200 -17.61 33.86 -6.46
CA ARG A 200 -18.17 32.50 -6.47
C ARG A 200 -19.07 32.24 -5.26
N MET A 201 -18.68 32.69 -4.07
CA MET A 201 -19.49 32.56 -2.86
C MET A 201 -20.78 33.40 -2.92
N GLN A 202 -20.78 34.51 -3.66
CA GLN A 202 -21.95 35.35 -3.88
C GLN A 202 -22.88 34.77 -4.95
N SER A 203 -22.32 34.26 -6.05
CA SER A 203 -23.10 33.65 -7.14
C SER A 203 -23.80 32.38 -6.67
N GLU A 204 -23.10 31.51 -5.92
CA GLU A 204 -23.63 30.25 -5.38
C GLU A 204 -24.08 30.38 -3.92
N SER A 205 -24.81 31.46 -3.61
CA SER A 205 -25.16 31.78 -2.21
C SER A 205 -25.94 30.69 -1.47
N SER A 206 -26.72 29.87 -2.18
CA SER A 206 -27.46 28.74 -1.62
C SER A 206 -26.57 27.62 -1.09
N LEU A 207 -25.45 27.33 -1.77
CA LEU A 207 -24.46 26.33 -1.32
C LEU A 207 -23.71 26.78 -0.06
N PHE A 208 -23.60 28.10 0.14
CA PHE A 208 -22.93 28.72 1.29
C PHE A 208 -23.90 29.17 2.40
N ASP A 209 -25.15 28.70 2.38
CA ASP A 209 -26.14 28.97 3.43
C ASP A 209 -25.90 28.07 4.65
N PHE A 210 -24.85 28.41 5.40
CA PHE A 210 -24.48 27.70 6.63
C PHE A 210 -24.98 28.45 7.86
N ARG A 211 -25.13 27.73 8.98
CA ARG A 211 -25.39 28.36 10.28
C ARG A 211 -24.27 29.36 10.59
N LEU A 212 -24.65 30.63 10.81
CA LEU A 212 -23.72 31.69 11.15
C LEU A 212 -22.96 31.37 12.45
N THR A 213 -21.64 31.49 12.41
CA THR A 213 -20.78 31.35 13.58
C THR A 213 -20.67 32.70 14.30
N GLN A 214 -20.44 32.68 15.62
CA GLN A 214 -20.25 33.91 16.42
C GLN A 214 -19.07 34.75 15.94
N VAL A 215 -17.99 34.08 15.51
CA VAL A 215 -16.83 34.69 14.85
C VAL A 215 -16.75 34.09 13.44
N PRO A 216 -16.68 34.90 12.37
CA PRO A 216 -16.54 34.37 11.03
C PRO A 216 -15.15 33.71 10.86
N PRO A 217 -15.06 32.58 10.12
CA PRO A 217 -13.77 31.99 9.79
C PRO A 217 -12.95 32.95 8.90
N LEU A 218 -11.63 32.86 8.95
CA LEU A 218 -10.72 33.68 8.13
C LEU A 218 -10.04 32.82 7.07
N LEU A 219 -10.08 33.27 5.81
CA LEU A 219 -9.23 32.77 4.72
C LEU A 219 -8.08 33.77 4.51
N LEU A 220 -6.85 33.32 4.74
CA LEU A 220 -5.63 34.08 4.54
C LEU A 220 -4.88 33.57 3.31
N ILE A 221 -4.77 34.39 2.27
CA ILE A 221 -4.09 34.04 1.02
C ILE A 221 -2.68 34.64 1.04
N LEU A 222 -1.68 33.77 0.97
CA LEU A 222 -0.26 34.10 1.02
C LEU A 222 0.43 33.72 -0.30
N ASP A 223 1.58 34.30 -0.59
CA ASP A 223 2.38 34.05 -1.78
C ASP A 223 3.78 33.56 -1.40
N ARG A 224 4.21 32.44 -1.99
CA ARG A 224 5.52 31.83 -1.72
C ARG A 224 6.70 32.77 -1.99
N ARG A 225 6.53 33.78 -2.84
CA ARG A 225 7.57 34.80 -3.08
C ARG A 225 7.93 35.60 -1.84
N ASN A 226 7.05 35.70 -0.84
CA ASN A 226 7.35 36.41 0.40
C ASN A 226 8.33 35.61 1.30
N ASP A 227 8.33 34.28 1.20
CA ASP A 227 9.25 33.40 1.94
C ASP A 227 9.89 32.32 1.04
N PRO A 228 10.96 32.69 0.30
CA PRO A 228 11.73 31.76 -0.52
C PRO A 228 12.76 30.93 0.27
N VAL A 229 12.98 31.23 1.56
CA VAL A 229 14.03 30.58 2.37
C VAL A 229 13.56 29.22 2.86
N THR A 230 12.37 29.15 3.46
CA THR A 230 11.79 27.90 4.00
C THR A 230 11.88 26.70 3.03
N PRO A 231 11.48 26.79 1.74
CA PRO A 231 11.57 25.65 0.83
C PRO A 231 12.99 25.26 0.43
N LEU A 232 14.00 26.11 0.63
CA LEU A 232 15.40 25.85 0.26
C LEU A 232 16.23 25.18 1.36
N LEU A 233 15.72 25.13 2.60
CA LEU A 233 16.47 24.61 3.75
C LEU A 233 16.42 23.08 3.83
N SER A 234 17.52 22.49 4.29
CA SER A 234 17.56 21.07 4.64
C SER A 234 16.66 20.81 5.84
N GLN A 235 15.84 19.78 5.73
CA GLN A 235 14.81 19.45 6.72
C GLN A 235 15.26 18.31 7.63
N TRP A 236 15.08 18.47 8.95
CA TRP A 236 15.57 17.54 9.98
C TRP A 236 14.47 16.88 10.80
N THR A 237 13.21 17.01 10.36
CA THR A 237 12.05 16.38 10.98
C THR A 237 11.56 15.25 10.12
N TYR A 238 11.01 14.18 10.71
CA TYR A 238 10.87 12.92 10.00
C TYR A 238 10.11 13.04 8.66
N GLN A 239 8.89 13.58 8.65
CA GLN A 239 8.11 13.74 7.42
C GLN A 239 8.77 14.67 6.41
N ALA A 240 9.29 15.82 6.87
CA ALA A 240 9.89 16.81 6.00
C ALA A 240 11.19 16.31 5.37
N MET A 241 12.02 15.59 6.15
CA MET A 241 13.28 15.01 5.71
C MET A 241 13.07 13.90 4.67
N VAL A 242 12.04 13.06 4.86
CA VAL A 242 11.66 12.04 3.85
C VAL A 242 11.25 12.72 2.55
N HIS A 243 10.42 13.76 2.60
CA HIS A 243 10.00 14.47 1.40
C HIS A 243 11.16 15.22 0.72
N GLU A 244 12.11 15.73 1.49
CA GLU A 244 13.28 16.45 0.99
C GLU A 244 14.27 15.53 0.26
N LEU A 245 14.58 14.36 0.85
CA LEU A 245 15.63 13.48 0.33
C LEU A 245 15.11 12.38 -0.61
N LEU A 246 13.91 11.84 -0.34
CA LEU A 246 13.35 10.71 -1.08
C LEU A 246 12.11 11.11 -1.90
N GLY A 247 11.39 12.15 -1.46
CA GLY A 247 10.14 12.58 -2.08
C GLY A 247 8.95 11.77 -1.56
N ILE A 248 7.90 12.49 -1.18
CA ILE A 248 6.60 11.91 -0.84
C ILE A 248 5.62 12.36 -1.91
N GLN A 249 5.09 11.42 -2.69
CA GLN A 249 4.08 11.68 -3.72
C GLN A 249 2.80 10.92 -3.36
N ASN A 250 1.73 11.66 -3.06
CA ASN A 250 0.42 11.10 -2.70
C ASN A 250 0.50 10.01 -1.59
N GLY A 251 1.31 10.27 -0.56
CA GLY A 251 1.49 9.36 0.57
C GLY A 251 2.42 8.17 0.29
N ARG A 252 3.10 8.14 -0.87
CA ARG A 252 4.01 7.07 -1.26
C ARG A 252 5.44 7.57 -1.44
N VAL A 253 6.40 6.69 -1.20
CA VAL A 253 7.84 6.91 -1.34
C VAL A 253 8.41 5.80 -2.20
N ASP A 254 9.14 6.19 -3.24
CA ASP A 254 9.84 5.27 -4.14
C ASP A 254 11.27 5.05 -3.62
N LEU A 255 11.57 3.81 -3.23
CA LEU A 255 12.88 3.36 -2.80
C LEU A 255 13.58 2.50 -3.86
N SER A 256 13.05 2.35 -5.07
CA SER A 256 13.64 1.51 -6.12
C SER A 256 15.10 1.83 -6.47
N LYS A 257 15.54 3.07 -6.22
CA LYS A 257 16.90 3.55 -6.45
C LYS A 257 17.86 3.31 -5.27
N VAL A 258 17.35 2.81 -4.14
CA VAL A 258 18.14 2.55 -2.93
C VAL A 258 18.95 1.26 -3.13
N PRO A 259 20.26 1.26 -2.81
CA PRO A 259 21.08 0.06 -2.94
C PRO A 259 20.60 -1.04 -1.99
N ASP A 260 20.62 -2.29 -2.48
CA ASP A 260 20.24 -3.49 -1.72
C ASP A 260 18.82 -3.42 -1.11
N ILE A 261 17.92 -2.67 -1.74
CA ILE A 261 16.52 -2.61 -1.32
C ILE A 261 15.77 -3.87 -1.76
N ARG A 262 14.90 -4.36 -0.89
CA ARG A 262 14.06 -5.51 -1.20
C ARG A 262 12.91 -5.07 -2.11
N GLN A 263 12.50 -5.93 -3.05
CA GLN A 263 11.47 -5.60 -4.03
C GLN A 263 10.10 -5.31 -3.39
N ASP A 264 9.80 -5.90 -2.23
CA ASP A 264 8.59 -5.61 -1.43
C ASP A 264 8.62 -4.24 -0.74
N LEU A 265 9.80 -3.64 -0.60
CA LEU A 265 10.01 -2.30 -0.05
C LEU A 265 10.35 -1.25 -1.13
N ALA A 266 10.26 -1.62 -2.42
CA ALA A 266 10.55 -0.70 -3.51
C ALA A 266 9.59 0.49 -3.54
N GLU A 267 8.33 0.29 -3.16
CA GLU A 267 7.34 1.36 -2.97
C GLU A 267 6.74 1.23 -1.56
N ILE A 268 6.81 2.33 -0.81
CA ILE A 268 6.37 2.37 0.59
C ILE A 268 5.27 3.41 0.77
N THR A 269 4.26 3.08 1.58
CA THR A 269 3.19 4.04 1.96
C THR A 269 3.43 4.61 3.36
N LEU A 270 3.31 5.94 3.48
CA LEU A 270 3.39 6.71 4.72
C LEU A 270 2.08 7.49 4.91
N SER A 271 1.25 7.05 5.87
CA SER A 271 0.02 7.71 6.25
C SER A 271 -0.13 7.71 7.76
N THR A 272 -0.61 8.82 8.34
CA THR A 272 -0.82 8.94 9.79
C THR A 272 -2.04 8.17 10.29
N SER A 273 -2.96 7.75 9.41
CA SER A 273 -4.18 7.02 9.80
C SER A 273 -3.97 5.50 9.91
N THR A 274 -3.05 4.93 9.14
CA THR A 274 -2.81 3.48 9.08
C THR A 274 -1.54 3.05 9.81
N ASP A 275 -0.62 3.98 10.08
CA ASP A 275 0.69 3.70 10.64
C ASP A 275 0.90 4.41 11.98
N SER A 276 0.82 3.64 13.06
CA SER A 276 0.95 4.13 14.43
C SER A 276 2.34 4.69 14.73
N PHE A 277 3.42 4.11 14.18
CA PHE A 277 4.78 4.59 14.41
C PHE A 277 4.99 5.94 13.73
N PHE A 278 4.54 6.07 12.48
CA PHE A 278 4.60 7.35 11.77
C PHE A 278 3.73 8.42 12.43
N GLN A 279 2.51 8.08 12.86
CA GLN A 279 1.61 9.02 13.56
C GLN A 279 2.25 9.62 14.82
N GLN A 280 3.04 8.85 15.56
CA GLN A 280 3.71 9.33 16.76
C GLN A 280 4.98 10.15 16.45
N ASN A 281 5.69 9.81 15.36
CA ASN A 281 7.04 10.32 15.10
C ASN A 281 7.18 11.25 13.88
N TYR A 282 6.11 11.53 13.11
CA TYR A 282 6.21 12.31 11.87
C TYR A 282 6.74 13.75 12.08
N LEU A 283 6.55 14.31 13.29
CA LEU A 283 7.07 15.64 13.69
C LEU A 283 8.39 15.58 14.48
N ALA A 284 8.86 14.38 14.84
CA ALA A 284 10.06 14.18 15.65
C ALA A 284 11.32 14.62 14.88
N THR A 285 12.33 15.07 15.63
CA THR A 285 13.63 15.40 15.04
C THR A 285 14.38 14.13 14.65
N PHE A 286 15.33 14.23 13.73
CA PHE A 286 16.13 13.08 13.29
C PHE A 286 16.89 12.40 14.44
N GLY A 287 17.31 13.17 15.46
CA GLY A 287 17.92 12.63 16.68
C GLY A 287 16.96 11.79 17.50
N ASP A 288 15.79 12.35 17.83
CA ASP A 288 14.74 11.67 18.61
C ASP A 288 14.17 10.45 17.88
N LEU A 289 14.09 10.53 16.54
CA LEU A 289 13.65 9.44 15.67
C LEU A 289 14.58 8.22 15.77
N GLY A 290 15.89 8.43 15.88
CA GLY A 290 16.85 7.34 16.06
C GLY A 290 16.62 6.57 17.36
N THR A 291 16.36 7.28 18.46
CA THR A 291 16.02 6.67 19.76
C THR A 291 14.67 5.95 19.69
N SER A 292 13.64 6.61 19.14
CA SER A 292 12.29 6.05 19.04
C SER A 292 12.26 4.79 18.16
N LEU A 293 13.07 4.76 17.09
CA LEU A 293 13.23 3.58 16.24
C LEU A 293 13.95 2.45 16.98
N LYS A 294 15.00 2.76 17.75
CA LYS A 294 15.70 1.77 18.58
C LYS A 294 14.73 1.13 19.58
N ASP A 295 13.93 1.93 20.26
CA ASP A 295 12.92 1.46 21.22
C ASP A 295 11.84 0.62 20.52
N TYR A 296 11.41 1.03 19.31
CA TYR A 296 10.44 0.28 18.52
C TYR A 296 10.96 -1.09 18.07
N VAL A 297 12.23 -1.17 17.66
CA VAL A 297 12.89 -2.45 17.33
C VAL A 297 13.08 -3.30 18.59
N HIS A 298 13.47 -2.71 19.72
CA HIS A 298 13.65 -3.42 20.99
C HIS A 298 12.32 -3.98 21.55
N ASP A 299 11.25 -3.19 21.53
CA ASP A 299 9.91 -3.65 21.92
C ASP A 299 9.46 -4.80 21.01
N TYR A 300 9.67 -4.67 19.70
CA TYR A 300 9.38 -5.75 18.75
C TYR A 300 10.22 -7.01 19.00
N GLN A 301 11.53 -6.87 19.28
CA GLN A 301 12.41 -7.98 19.66
C GLN A 301 11.91 -8.70 20.93
N SER A 302 11.52 -7.94 21.95
CA SER A 302 11.04 -8.49 23.21
C SER A 302 9.73 -9.27 23.08
N ARG A 303 8.88 -8.90 22.11
CA ARG A 303 7.62 -9.57 21.80
C ARG A 303 7.78 -10.83 20.95
N SER A 304 8.88 -10.98 20.22
CA SER A 304 9.04 -11.99 19.16
C SER A 304 9.93 -13.20 19.51
N LEU A 305 10.06 -13.60 20.79
CA LEU A 305 10.68 -14.88 21.22
C LEU A 305 12.12 -15.19 20.72
N ALA A 306 12.88 -14.20 20.24
CA ALA A 306 14.27 -14.41 19.78
C ALA A 306 15.20 -14.72 20.97
N GLN A 307 15.80 -15.92 21.00
CA GLN A 307 16.63 -16.42 22.12
C GLN A 307 18.06 -15.84 22.22
N SER A 308 18.38 -14.71 21.57
CA SER A 308 19.72 -14.12 21.70
C SER A 308 19.71 -12.59 21.61
N PRO A 309 20.13 -11.87 22.66
CA PRO A 309 20.31 -10.43 22.59
C PRO A 309 21.65 -10.15 21.92
N SER A 310 21.67 -9.99 20.60
CA SER A 310 22.73 -9.18 20.01
C SER A 310 22.45 -7.73 20.43
N SER A 311 23.45 -7.06 21.02
CA SER A 311 23.30 -5.67 21.47
C SER A 311 23.12 -4.77 20.25
N ILE A 312 21.88 -4.39 19.95
CA ILE A 312 21.57 -3.43 18.89
C ILE A 312 21.97 -2.04 19.37
N ASN A 313 23.06 -1.51 18.83
CA ASN A 313 23.56 -0.18 19.15
C ASN A 313 23.51 0.78 17.97
N SER A 314 23.44 0.28 16.73
CA SER A 314 23.39 1.10 15.51
C SER A 314 22.24 0.72 14.57
N ILE A 315 21.92 1.64 13.64
CA ILE A 315 20.92 1.40 12.59
C ILE A 315 21.37 0.30 11.62
N ALA A 316 22.67 0.17 11.40
CA ALA A 316 23.23 -0.93 10.62
C ALA A 316 23.00 -2.28 11.31
N ASP A 317 23.14 -2.35 12.64
CA ASP A 317 22.85 -3.57 13.42
C ASP A 317 21.36 -3.92 13.36
N MET A 318 20.47 -2.92 13.40
CA MET A 318 19.02 -3.12 13.21
C MET A 318 18.68 -3.70 11.84
N LYS A 319 19.27 -3.14 10.77
CA LYS A 319 19.08 -3.63 9.40
C LYS A 319 19.56 -5.08 9.27
N ARG A 320 20.78 -5.35 9.76
CA ARG A 320 21.40 -6.69 9.74
C ARG A 320 20.57 -7.70 10.53
N PHE A 321 20.05 -7.34 11.70
CA PHE A 321 19.17 -8.19 12.50
C PHE A 321 17.91 -8.61 11.72
N ILE A 322 17.26 -7.67 11.02
CA ILE A 322 16.07 -7.97 10.21
C ILE A 322 16.42 -8.87 9.01
N GLU A 323 17.61 -8.75 8.45
CA GLU A 323 18.10 -9.57 7.34
C GLU A 323 18.46 -11.01 7.78
N GLU A 324 19.11 -11.14 8.94
CA GLU A 324 19.58 -12.42 9.51
C GLU A 324 18.45 -13.33 9.97
N PHE A 325 17.27 -12.80 10.30
CA PHE A 325 16.13 -13.61 10.74
C PHE A 325 14.89 -13.46 9.83
N PRO A 326 14.76 -14.30 8.79
CA PRO A 326 13.68 -14.22 7.82
C PRO A 326 12.26 -14.44 8.37
N GLU A 327 12.10 -15.10 9.52
CA GLU A 327 10.79 -15.30 10.14
C GLU A 327 10.19 -14.01 10.69
N PHE A 328 11.04 -13.04 11.08
CA PHE A 328 10.62 -11.69 11.50
C PHE A 328 10.04 -10.88 10.33
N LYS A 329 10.31 -11.29 9.08
CA LYS A 329 9.78 -10.66 7.86
C LYS A 329 8.27 -10.82 7.71
N LYS A 330 7.66 -11.87 8.28
CA LYS A 330 6.22 -12.16 8.13
C LYS A 330 5.34 -11.41 9.13
N LEU A 331 5.83 -11.11 10.35
CA LEU A 331 5.09 -10.35 11.37
C LEU A 331 5.42 -8.84 11.40
N GLY A 332 6.60 -8.43 10.90
CA GLY A 332 7.19 -7.12 11.20
C GLY A 332 7.23 -6.12 10.05
N GLY A 333 6.27 -6.15 9.13
CA GLY A 333 6.27 -5.32 7.92
C GLY A 333 6.45 -3.82 8.20
N ASN A 334 5.79 -3.28 9.22
CA ASN A 334 5.87 -1.86 9.58
C ASN A 334 7.23 -1.49 10.20
N VAL A 335 7.83 -2.37 11.01
CA VAL A 335 9.16 -2.15 11.60
C VAL A 335 10.22 -2.12 10.49
N SER A 336 10.19 -3.11 9.58
CA SER A 336 11.15 -3.17 8.46
C SER A 336 11.04 -1.95 7.55
N LYS A 337 9.83 -1.45 7.31
CA LYS A 337 9.56 -0.22 6.55
C LYS A 337 10.32 0.99 7.13
N HIS A 338 10.17 1.27 8.42
CA HIS A 338 10.82 2.42 9.05
C HIS A 338 12.32 2.24 9.24
N VAL A 339 12.79 1.02 9.50
CA VAL A 339 14.24 0.73 9.56
C VAL A 339 14.89 0.96 8.19
N ALA A 340 14.26 0.51 7.10
CA ALA A 340 14.77 0.75 5.75
C ALA A 340 14.79 2.25 5.42
N LEU A 341 13.70 2.97 5.74
CA LEU A 341 13.60 4.40 5.46
C LEU A 341 14.65 5.21 6.24
N VAL A 342 14.74 5.02 7.56
CA VAL A 342 15.69 5.75 8.42
C VAL A 342 17.14 5.34 8.11
N GLY A 343 17.38 4.08 7.76
CA GLY A 343 18.68 3.61 7.28
C GLY A 343 19.13 4.35 6.02
N GLU A 344 18.23 4.54 5.05
CA GLU A 344 18.54 5.30 3.83
C GLU A 344 18.73 6.80 4.11
N LEU A 345 17.90 7.40 4.96
CA LEU A 345 18.09 8.79 5.39
C LEU A 345 19.48 9.00 6.03
N SER A 346 19.89 8.10 6.92
CA SER A 346 21.21 8.15 7.55
C SER A 346 22.34 7.99 6.53
N ARG A 347 22.18 7.13 5.51
CA ARG A 347 23.16 6.95 4.44
C ARG A 347 23.32 8.22 3.60
N LEU A 348 22.22 8.86 3.22
CA LEU A 348 22.23 10.10 2.43
C LEU A 348 22.83 11.27 3.22
N VAL A 349 22.49 11.42 4.50
CA VAL A 349 23.08 12.46 5.37
C VAL A 349 24.60 12.35 5.44
N ASN A 350 25.13 11.14 5.58
CA ASN A 350 26.57 10.92 5.66
C ASN A 350 27.26 11.05 4.29
N ARG A 351 26.65 10.53 3.21
CA ARG A 351 27.21 10.58 1.86
C ARG A 351 27.34 12.01 1.35
N ASP A 352 26.31 12.82 1.56
CA ASP A 352 26.20 14.17 1.00
C ASP A 352 26.63 15.26 2.01
N LYS A 353 27.21 14.85 3.15
CA LYS A 353 27.65 15.72 4.27
C LYS A 353 26.60 16.75 4.69
N LEU A 354 25.35 16.32 4.81
CA LEU A 354 24.23 17.23 5.04
C LEU A 354 24.27 17.94 6.40
N LEU A 355 25.00 17.40 7.39
CA LEU A 355 25.19 18.06 8.69
C LEU A 355 26.00 19.36 8.55
N GLU A 356 27.15 19.30 7.85
CA GLU A 356 28.00 20.47 7.59
C GLU A 356 27.27 21.52 6.74
N LEU A 357 26.54 21.06 5.71
CA LEU A 357 25.71 21.92 4.88
C LEU A 357 24.60 22.59 5.69
N GLY A 358 23.86 21.80 6.47
CA GLY A 358 22.73 22.25 7.26
C GLY A 358 23.11 23.27 8.33
N GLU A 359 24.26 23.15 8.98
CA GLU A 359 24.76 24.14 9.93
C GLU A 359 24.95 25.52 9.27
N VAL A 360 25.58 25.55 8.09
CA VAL A 360 25.79 26.81 7.35
C VAL A 360 24.47 27.35 6.80
N GLU A 361 23.57 26.49 6.30
CA GLU A 361 22.23 26.90 5.86
C GLU A 361 21.44 27.59 6.99
N GLN A 362 21.44 27.01 8.20
CA GLN A 362 20.78 27.61 9.37
C GLN A 362 21.46 28.93 9.76
N GLY A 363 22.78 29.03 9.68
CA GLY A 363 23.51 30.28 9.92
C GLY A 363 23.17 31.39 8.90
N LEU A 364 22.90 31.04 7.64
CA LEU A 364 22.47 31.98 6.60
C LEU A 364 21.01 32.41 6.75
N ALA A 365 20.14 31.49 7.19
CA ALA A 365 18.72 31.74 7.39
C ALA A 365 18.41 32.54 8.66
N THR A 366 19.26 32.44 9.70
CA THR A 366 19.04 33.06 11.01
C THR A 366 19.95 34.27 11.27
N SER A 367 19.80 34.90 12.45
CA SER A 367 20.54 36.11 12.82
C SER A 367 22.02 35.91 13.17
N ALA A 368 22.52 34.66 13.19
CA ALA A 368 23.92 34.37 13.51
C ALA A 368 24.87 34.74 12.37
N GLY A 369 24.41 34.70 11.12
CA GLY A 369 25.18 35.05 9.92
C GLY A 369 26.31 34.06 9.66
N ALA A 370 26.24 33.28 8.59
CA ALA A 370 27.38 32.47 8.18
C ALA A 370 28.41 33.31 7.38
N ASP A 371 29.69 33.07 7.64
CA ASP A 371 30.80 33.73 6.95
C ASP A 371 30.90 33.29 5.48
N PHE A 372 31.22 34.24 4.59
CA PHE A 372 31.49 33.99 3.17
C PHE A 372 32.53 32.86 2.97
N LYS A 373 33.53 32.79 3.84
CA LYS A 373 34.59 31.78 3.80
C LYS A 373 34.05 30.36 4.03
N SER A 374 33.07 30.20 4.91
CA SER A 374 32.44 28.90 5.19
C SER A 374 31.64 28.43 3.97
N VAL A 375 30.87 29.33 3.35
CA VAL A 375 30.14 29.05 2.10
C VAL A 375 31.11 28.69 0.97
N GLN A 376 32.20 29.44 0.80
CA GLN A 376 33.21 29.17 -0.21
C GLN A 376 33.83 27.78 -0.03
N THR A 377 34.15 27.39 1.21
CA THR A 377 34.74 26.09 1.53
C THR A 377 33.82 24.94 1.10
N LEU A 378 32.53 25.03 1.43
CA LEU A 378 31.55 24.00 1.06
C LEU A 378 31.29 23.94 -0.46
N VAL A 379 31.27 25.08 -1.15
CA VAL A 379 31.11 25.12 -2.62
C VAL A 379 32.30 24.44 -3.33
N THR A 380 33.51 24.58 -2.78
CA THR A 380 34.72 23.92 -3.31
C THR A 380 34.85 22.44 -2.93
N ASP A 381 34.06 21.94 -1.98
CA ASP A 381 34.12 20.53 -1.59
C ASP A 381 33.47 19.65 -2.68
N ASN A 382 34.22 18.67 -3.19
CA ASN A 382 33.74 17.74 -4.22
C ASN A 382 32.83 16.63 -3.68
N SER A 383 32.77 16.44 -2.36
CA SER A 383 31.87 15.46 -1.72
C SER A 383 30.42 15.94 -1.68
N ILE A 384 30.17 17.25 -1.76
CA ILE A 384 28.82 17.82 -1.74
C ILE A 384 28.24 17.81 -3.16
N PRO A 385 26.99 17.33 -3.35
CA PRO A 385 26.36 17.31 -4.66
C PRO A 385 26.14 18.72 -5.22
N PRO A 386 26.19 18.92 -6.55
CA PRO A 386 25.99 20.24 -7.19
C PRO A 386 24.72 20.96 -6.74
N TYR A 387 23.67 20.18 -6.49
CA TYR A 387 22.38 20.65 -6.02
C TYR A 387 22.44 21.31 -4.63
N GLY A 388 23.18 20.71 -3.67
CA GLY A 388 23.38 21.30 -2.34
C GLY A 388 24.17 22.60 -2.40
N LYS A 389 25.17 22.68 -3.29
CA LYS A 389 25.96 23.90 -3.52
C LYS A 389 25.10 25.05 -4.05
N LEU A 390 24.22 24.75 -5.01
CA LEU A 390 23.30 25.73 -5.58
C LEU A 390 22.39 26.33 -4.52
N ARG A 391 21.75 25.49 -3.70
CA ARG A 391 20.86 25.93 -2.60
C ARG A 391 21.58 26.82 -1.60
N LEU A 392 22.79 26.45 -1.22
CA LEU A 392 23.60 27.24 -0.29
C LEU A 392 23.88 28.65 -0.83
N VAL A 393 24.25 28.76 -2.10
CA VAL A 393 24.50 30.05 -2.76
C VAL A 393 23.20 30.84 -2.95
N MET A 394 22.08 30.20 -3.24
CA MET A 394 20.76 30.85 -3.30
C MET A 394 20.38 31.48 -1.95
N LEU A 395 20.58 30.76 -0.84
CA LEU A 395 20.35 31.28 0.52
C LEU A 395 21.28 32.45 0.84
N TYR A 396 22.57 32.33 0.52
CA TYR A 396 23.55 33.42 0.68
C TYR A 396 23.14 34.66 -0.12
N ALA A 397 22.72 34.48 -1.38
CA ALA A 397 22.26 35.55 -2.25
C ALA A 397 21.03 36.25 -1.66
N LEU A 398 20.02 35.51 -1.19
CA LEU A 398 18.83 36.08 -0.56
C LEU A 398 19.16 36.93 0.68
N ARG A 399 20.12 36.47 1.50
CA ARG A 399 20.54 37.16 2.73
C ARG A 399 21.32 38.45 2.46
N TYR A 400 22.26 38.41 1.51
CA TYR A 400 23.25 39.47 1.29
C TYR A 400 23.07 40.26 -0.01
N GLN A 401 21.92 40.11 -0.69
CA GLN A 401 21.59 40.80 -1.95
C GLN A 401 21.80 42.32 -1.95
N LYS A 402 21.63 43.01 -0.80
CA LYS A 402 21.83 44.48 -0.69
C LYS A 402 23.21 44.89 -0.18
N THR A 403 23.94 43.99 0.47
CA THR A 403 25.16 44.32 1.22
C THR A 403 26.45 43.78 0.60
N GLN A 404 26.41 42.63 -0.08
CA GLN A 404 27.62 41.95 -0.58
C GLN A 404 27.45 41.39 -2.01
N THR A 405 26.96 42.21 -2.94
CA THR A 405 26.68 41.80 -4.34
C THR A 405 27.90 41.25 -5.09
N ALA A 406 29.10 41.80 -4.86
CA ALA A 406 30.35 41.32 -5.48
C ALA A 406 30.70 39.87 -5.09
N ASN A 407 30.38 39.48 -3.84
CA ASN A 407 30.60 38.13 -3.34
C ASN A 407 29.67 37.12 -4.03
N ILE A 408 28.44 37.52 -4.36
CA ILE A 408 27.46 36.68 -5.07
C ILE A 408 27.99 36.32 -6.47
N ALA A 409 28.48 37.30 -7.23
CA ALA A 409 29.06 37.05 -8.55
C ALA A 409 30.28 36.11 -8.48
N THR A 410 31.09 36.23 -7.41
CA THR A 410 32.24 35.35 -7.17
C THR A 410 31.80 33.92 -6.85
N LEU A 411 30.77 33.74 -6.02
CA LEU A 411 30.20 32.43 -5.71
C LEU A 411 29.58 31.76 -6.94
N ILE A 412 28.92 32.51 -7.81
CA ILE A 412 28.38 31.98 -9.08
C ILE A 412 29.50 31.46 -9.97
N ASN A 413 30.62 32.19 -10.09
CA ASN A 413 31.79 31.69 -10.82
C ASN A 413 32.40 30.45 -10.17
N LEU A 414 32.40 30.37 -8.83
CA LEU A 414 32.84 29.18 -8.11
C LEU A 414 31.92 27.98 -8.34
N LEU A 415 30.59 28.17 -8.42
CA LEU A 415 29.66 27.09 -8.75
C LEU A 415 29.98 26.48 -10.12
N LEU A 416 30.19 27.33 -11.14
CA LEU A 416 30.54 26.90 -12.49
C LEU A 416 31.84 26.10 -12.52
N ASN A 417 32.84 26.51 -11.75
CA ASN A 417 34.13 25.83 -11.67
C ASN A 417 34.07 24.50 -10.89
N ASN A 418 33.04 24.28 -10.07
CA ASN A 418 32.91 23.13 -9.16
C ASN A 418 31.73 22.21 -9.52
N GLY A 419 31.42 22.09 -10.81
CA GLY A 419 30.53 21.05 -11.36
C GLY A 419 29.04 21.41 -11.44
N VAL A 420 28.66 22.67 -11.21
CA VAL A 420 27.27 23.14 -11.41
C VAL A 420 27.09 23.63 -12.84
N SER A 421 25.97 23.25 -13.48
CA SER A 421 25.68 23.65 -14.86
C SER A 421 25.48 25.17 -14.98
N ARG A 422 25.75 25.73 -16.17
CA ARG A 422 25.48 27.16 -16.43
C ARG A 422 24.01 27.51 -16.29
N GLU A 423 23.13 26.58 -16.65
CA GLU A 423 21.68 26.75 -16.55
C GLU A 423 21.17 26.79 -15.12
N ASP A 424 21.85 26.08 -14.21
CA ASP A 424 21.52 26.09 -12.78
C ASP A 424 22.13 27.29 -12.07
N ALA A 425 23.37 27.67 -12.42
CA ALA A 425 24.04 28.82 -11.82
C ALA A 425 23.28 30.16 -12.07
N ARG A 426 22.65 30.31 -13.25
CA ARG A 426 21.79 31.49 -13.55
C ARG A 426 20.51 31.55 -12.71
N LEU A 427 20.08 30.44 -12.08
CA LEU A 427 18.88 30.42 -11.25
C LEU A 427 19.05 31.27 -9.98
N VAL A 428 20.28 31.57 -9.56
CA VAL A 428 20.56 32.47 -8.43
C VAL A 428 20.03 33.88 -8.71
N TYR A 429 20.32 34.44 -9.90
CA TYR A 429 19.79 35.76 -10.28
C TYR A 429 18.29 35.73 -10.56
N LEU A 430 17.79 34.66 -11.17
CA LEU A 430 16.36 34.45 -11.34
C LEU A 430 15.61 34.51 -9.99
N LEU A 431 16.11 33.82 -8.97
CA LEU A 431 15.53 33.84 -7.63
C LEU A 431 15.51 35.25 -7.03
N LEU A 432 16.59 36.03 -7.19
CA LEU A 432 16.64 37.42 -6.73
C LEU A 432 15.65 38.32 -7.48
N ASN A 433 15.45 38.11 -8.78
CA ASN A 433 14.50 38.88 -9.56
C ASN A 433 13.03 38.50 -9.26
N ILE A 434 12.77 37.26 -8.83
CA ILE A 434 11.41 36.77 -8.50
C ILE A 434 11.04 37.04 -7.03
N ALA A 435 11.96 36.80 -6.09
CA ALA A 435 11.71 36.80 -4.65
C ALA A 435 12.76 37.61 -3.85
N GLY A 436 13.46 38.52 -4.52
CA GLY A 436 14.41 39.44 -3.88
C GLY A 436 13.74 40.43 -2.93
N ALA A 437 14.56 41.14 -2.18
CA ALA A 437 14.11 42.08 -1.15
C ALA A 437 13.21 43.21 -1.69
N ASP A 438 13.34 43.57 -2.97
CA ASP A 438 12.53 44.63 -3.60
C ASP A 438 11.16 44.14 -4.08
N GLN A 439 10.98 42.82 -4.22
CA GLN A 439 9.69 42.20 -4.55
C GLN A 439 8.88 41.85 -3.29
N ARG A 440 9.55 41.66 -2.14
CA ARG A 440 8.92 41.25 -0.88
C ARG A 440 8.39 42.46 -0.10
N GLN A 441 7.29 42.26 0.63
CA GLN A 441 6.74 43.28 1.53
C GLN A 441 7.40 43.29 2.92
N ASP A 442 7.81 42.12 3.41
CA ASP A 442 8.36 41.95 4.75
C ASP A 442 9.87 41.72 4.69
N ASP A 443 10.60 42.29 5.66
CA ASP A 443 12.03 42.02 5.81
C ASP A 443 12.24 40.71 6.59
N LEU A 444 12.32 39.62 5.82
CA LEU A 444 12.59 38.25 6.27
C LEU A 444 13.80 38.12 7.23
N PHE A 445 14.75 39.05 7.17
CA PHE A 445 15.96 39.01 8.01
C PHE A 445 16.08 40.20 8.95
N SER A 446 14.99 40.95 9.17
CA SER A 446 15.01 42.06 10.12
C SER A 446 15.33 41.53 11.53
N THR A 447 16.32 42.15 12.16
CA THR A 447 16.69 41.85 13.54
C THR A 447 15.57 42.30 14.46
N GLU A 448 14.80 41.35 15.00
CA GLU A 448 13.88 41.68 16.07
C GLU A 448 14.64 42.35 17.24
N SER A 449 14.00 43.38 17.79
CA SER A 449 14.42 44.18 18.94
C SER A 449 15.13 43.37 20.04
N LEU A 450 16.14 43.97 20.67
CA LEU A 450 16.85 43.44 21.86
C LEU A 450 15.90 42.93 22.98
N LEU A 451 14.65 43.41 23.02
CA LEU A 451 13.63 42.94 23.96
C LEU A 451 13.09 41.52 23.65
N ALA A 452 13.14 41.07 22.39
CA ALA A 452 12.79 39.71 21.98
C ALA A 452 13.90 38.71 22.38
N LYS A 453 15.18 39.13 22.30
CA LYS A 453 16.33 38.35 22.80
C LYS A 453 16.24 38.05 24.30
N GLY A 454 15.71 38.99 25.10
CA GLY A 454 15.47 38.79 26.53
C GLY A 454 14.41 37.72 26.85
N ARG A 455 13.48 37.43 25.92
CA ARG A 455 12.48 36.35 26.09
C ARG A 455 13.03 34.98 25.72
N SER A 456 13.95 34.88 24.77
CA SER A 456 14.65 33.62 24.48
C SER A 456 15.57 33.18 25.61
N ALA A 457 16.24 34.10 26.32
CA ALA A 457 17.10 33.78 27.46
C ALA A 457 16.35 33.28 28.71
N LEU A 458 15.03 33.49 28.79
CA LEU A 458 14.14 33.00 29.86
C LEU A 458 13.43 31.68 29.51
N LYS A 459 13.65 31.10 28.32
CA LYS A 459 13.17 29.75 27.93
C LYS A 459 14.06 28.64 28.52
N GLY A 460 14.19 28.65 29.85
CA GLY A 460 14.81 27.54 30.57
C GLY A 460 13.91 26.29 30.57
N LEU A 461 14.47 25.18 30.08
CA LEU A 461 14.12 23.77 30.35
C LEU A 461 12.97 23.12 29.53
N LYS A 462 13.28 22.72 28.29
CA LYS A 462 13.25 21.32 27.83
C LYS A 462 13.81 21.20 26.40
N GLY A 463 14.92 20.49 26.26
CA GLY A 463 15.61 20.24 24.99
C GLY A 463 16.79 21.19 24.79
N VAL A 464 17.95 20.63 24.50
CA VAL A 464 19.10 21.39 23.98
C VAL A 464 18.66 21.98 22.65
N GLU A 465 18.78 23.30 22.44
CA GLU A 465 18.46 23.90 21.15
C GLU A 465 19.27 23.20 20.05
N ASN A 466 18.56 22.52 19.14
CA ASN A 466 19.19 21.80 18.06
C ASN A 466 19.69 22.83 17.02
N VAL A 467 21.01 22.85 16.80
CA VAL A 467 21.68 23.75 15.84
C VAL A 467 21.10 23.63 14.44
N TYR A 468 20.54 22.47 14.10
CA TYR A 468 19.99 22.18 12.77
C TYR A 468 18.54 22.64 12.57
N THR A 469 17.84 23.12 13.61
CA THR A 469 16.41 23.52 13.54
C THR A 469 16.17 24.89 14.17
N GLN A 470 17.06 25.85 13.93
CA GLN A 470 16.96 27.21 14.50
C GLN A 470 16.00 28.12 13.72
N HIS A 471 15.92 27.91 12.40
CA HIS A 471 15.01 28.64 11.54
C HIS A 471 13.54 28.42 11.94
N THR A 472 12.75 29.50 11.84
CA THR A 472 11.30 29.45 12.00
C THR A 472 10.66 30.09 10.77
N PRO A 473 9.72 29.40 10.07
CA PRO A 473 9.09 29.94 8.87
C PRO A 473 8.41 31.29 9.11
N HIS A 474 8.38 32.16 8.10
CA HIS A 474 7.72 33.48 8.16
C HIS A 474 6.24 33.37 8.54
N LEU A 475 5.61 32.26 8.14
CA LEU A 475 4.25 31.92 8.51
C LEU A 475 4.01 31.97 10.03
N SER A 476 5.00 31.58 10.85
CA SER A 476 4.89 31.59 12.31
C SER A 476 4.68 33.01 12.85
N GLN A 477 5.46 33.97 12.35
CA GLN A 477 5.36 35.38 12.75
C GLN A 477 4.02 35.99 12.27
N THR A 478 3.60 35.63 11.06
CA THR A 478 2.30 36.06 10.50
C THR A 478 1.14 35.56 11.36
N LEU A 479 1.17 34.29 11.77
CA LEU A 479 0.18 33.70 12.68
C LEU A 479 0.21 34.34 14.07
N GLU A 480 1.38 34.59 14.63
CA GLU A 480 1.53 35.28 15.91
C GLU A 480 0.93 36.69 15.88
N HIS A 481 1.22 37.47 14.83
CA HIS A 481 0.62 38.78 14.64
C HIS A 481 -0.90 38.70 14.43
N LEU A 482 -1.39 37.69 13.72
CA LEU A 482 -2.81 37.46 13.52
C LEU A 482 -3.54 37.20 14.85
N PHE A 483 -3.07 36.24 15.65
CA PHE A 483 -3.72 35.89 16.92
C PHE A 483 -3.57 36.97 18.00
N LYS A 484 -2.50 37.76 17.94
CA LYS A 484 -2.33 38.95 18.80
C LYS A 484 -3.15 40.16 18.34
N GLY A 485 -3.84 40.08 17.19
CA GLY A 485 -4.59 41.20 16.61
C GLY A 485 -3.69 42.36 16.16
N ARG A 486 -2.43 42.06 15.83
CA ARG A 486 -1.39 43.02 15.41
C ARG A 486 -1.05 42.92 13.93
N LEU A 487 -1.74 42.06 13.18
CA LEU A 487 -1.53 41.92 11.75
C LEU A 487 -1.99 43.22 11.04
N LYS A 488 -1.05 43.88 10.37
CA LYS A 488 -1.26 45.21 9.77
C LYS A 488 -2.20 45.12 8.55
N ASP A 489 -3.29 45.88 8.55
CA ASP A 489 -4.20 45.98 7.39
C ASP A 489 -3.53 46.59 6.15
N THR A 490 -2.43 47.34 6.33
CA THR A 490 -1.64 47.88 5.21
C THR A 490 -0.93 46.80 4.41
N SER A 491 -0.50 45.72 5.06
CA SER A 491 0.23 44.59 4.46
C SER A 491 -0.71 43.42 4.14
N TYR A 492 -1.75 43.23 4.96
CA TYR A 492 -2.74 42.15 4.83
C TYR A 492 -4.19 42.71 4.83
N PRO A 493 -4.59 43.45 3.79
CA PRO A 493 -5.93 44.04 3.70
C PRO A 493 -7.04 42.98 3.66
N LEU A 494 -8.22 43.34 4.17
CA LEU A 494 -9.46 42.61 3.90
C LEU A 494 -10.00 42.97 2.51
N LEU A 495 -10.66 42.03 1.84
CA LEU A 495 -11.46 42.36 0.66
C LEU A 495 -12.69 43.21 1.01
N GLU A 496 -13.13 44.03 0.08
CA GLU A 496 -14.26 44.97 0.26
C GLU A 496 -15.58 44.21 0.48
N GLY A 497 -16.49 44.78 1.29
CA GLY A 497 -17.82 44.22 1.58
C GLY A 497 -18.02 43.66 2.99
N TYR A 498 -16.96 43.62 3.81
CA TYR A 498 -17.06 43.26 5.23
C TYR A 498 -17.06 44.53 6.10
N GLY A 499 -17.91 44.60 7.12
CA GLY A 499 -18.07 45.79 7.98
C GLY A 499 -16.76 46.19 8.68
N PRO A 500 -16.61 47.46 9.10
CA PRO A 500 -15.34 48.03 9.62
C PRO A 500 -14.80 47.31 10.86
N ASN A 501 -15.66 46.60 11.60
CA ASN A 501 -15.29 45.86 12.82
C ASN A 501 -14.86 44.40 12.55
N ALA A 502 -14.94 43.90 11.31
CA ALA A 502 -14.64 42.51 10.97
C ALA A 502 -13.15 42.15 11.14
N GLY A 503 -12.24 43.12 11.00
CA GLY A 503 -10.80 42.93 11.16
C GLY A 503 -10.29 42.93 12.60
N LEU A 504 -11.12 43.31 13.58
CA LEU A 504 -10.74 43.44 15.00
C LEU A 504 -11.02 42.18 15.84
N GLN A 505 -11.84 41.25 15.32
CA GLN A 505 -12.16 40.02 16.02
C GLN A 505 -11.06 38.97 15.82
N ARG A 506 -10.66 38.28 16.90
CA ARG A 506 -9.70 37.17 16.82
C ARG A 506 -10.37 35.97 16.15
N PRO A 507 -9.87 35.48 15.00
CA PRO A 507 -10.50 34.36 14.31
C PRO A 507 -10.31 33.07 15.11
N GLN A 508 -11.37 32.27 15.21
CA GLN A 508 -11.33 30.93 15.81
C GLN A 508 -10.93 29.85 14.80
N ASP A 509 -11.35 30.00 13.55
CA ASP A 509 -11.03 29.10 12.45
C ASP A 509 -10.24 29.89 11.39
N VAL A 510 -9.03 29.44 11.08
CA VAL A 510 -8.16 30.08 10.08
C VAL A 510 -7.80 29.07 9.01
N ILE A 511 -8.08 29.40 7.75
CA ILE A 511 -7.68 28.66 6.56
C ILE A 511 -6.60 29.48 5.87
N ILE A 512 -5.43 28.89 5.64
CA ILE A 512 -4.29 29.53 5.00
C ILE A 512 -4.07 28.86 3.66
N PHE A 513 -4.02 29.66 2.59
CA PHE A 513 -3.72 29.17 1.26
C PHE A 513 -2.44 29.82 0.73
N MET A 514 -1.43 29.01 0.43
CA MET A 514 -0.15 29.45 -0.09
C MET A 514 -0.08 29.26 -1.61
N ILE A 515 -0.06 30.37 -2.34
CA ILE A 515 0.17 30.41 -3.78
C ILE A 515 1.64 30.08 -4.04
N GLY A 516 1.91 29.13 -4.94
CA GLY A 516 3.27 28.64 -5.17
C GLY A 516 3.71 27.59 -4.15
N GLY A 517 2.76 27.00 -3.41
CA GLY A 517 2.94 25.79 -2.61
C GLY A 517 3.43 26.02 -1.18
N THR A 518 3.13 25.03 -0.34
CA THR A 518 3.49 24.95 1.09
C THR A 518 4.67 24.02 1.32
N THR A 519 5.31 24.07 2.49
CA THR A 519 6.32 23.08 2.87
C THR A 519 5.88 22.22 4.06
N TYR A 520 6.53 21.08 4.26
CA TYR A 520 6.29 20.27 5.48
C TYR A 520 6.80 20.94 6.76
N GLU A 521 7.74 21.88 6.66
CA GLU A 521 8.17 22.71 7.80
C GLU A 521 7.04 23.60 8.30
N GLU A 522 6.34 24.27 7.37
CA GLU A 522 5.17 25.09 7.68
C GLU A 522 4.01 24.24 8.20
N ALA A 523 3.79 23.07 7.60
CA ALA A 523 2.80 22.12 8.07
C ALA A 523 3.09 21.64 9.50
N ARG A 524 4.36 21.42 9.86
CA ARG A 524 4.77 21.11 11.23
C ARG A 524 4.45 22.26 12.18
N THR A 525 4.78 23.51 11.82
CA THR A 525 4.44 24.67 12.64
C THR A 525 2.93 24.72 12.91
N VAL A 526 2.11 24.55 11.88
CA VAL A 526 0.63 24.53 12.00
C VAL A 526 0.14 23.34 12.84
N ALA A 527 0.72 22.15 12.66
CA ALA A 527 0.37 20.97 13.45
C ALA A 527 0.66 21.17 14.94
N LEU A 528 1.83 21.76 15.28
CA LEU A 528 2.19 22.09 16.66
C LEU A 528 1.24 23.13 17.26
N TYR A 529 0.84 24.16 16.50
CA TYR A 529 -0.17 25.13 16.95
C TYR A 529 -1.54 24.50 17.24
N ASN A 530 -1.91 23.44 16.51
CA ASN A 530 -3.19 22.74 16.68
C ASN A 530 -3.17 21.67 17.79
N GLN A 531 -2.03 21.02 18.03
CA GLN A 531 -1.90 19.96 19.04
C GLN A 531 -1.90 20.49 20.48
N ASP A 532 -1.60 21.78 20.67
CA ASP A 532 -1.21 22.29 21.98
C ASP A 532 -2.06 23.49 22.47
N PRO A 533 -3.17 23.26 23.20
CA PRO A 533 -3.93 24.33 23.82
C PRO A 533 -3.28 24.89 25.10
N VAL A 534 -2.32 24.18 25.72
CA VAL A 534 -1.77 24.52 27.06
C VAL A 534 -0.24 24.52 27.14
N ALA A 535 0.51 23.68 26.41
CA ALA A 535 1.98 23.77 26.34
C ALA A 535 2.50 24.87 25.37
N ALA A 536 1.59 25.73 24.91
CA ALA A 536 1.85 27.15 24.66
C ALA A 536 2.26 27.95 25.93
N SER A 537 2.51 27.30 27.07
CA SER A 537 3.06 27.90 28.29
C SER A 537 4.60 27.95 28.32
N ASN A 538 5.32 27.21 27.46
CA ASN A 538 6.80 27.22 27.44
C ASN A 538 7.38 27.80 26.14
N GLY A 539 6.63 28.71 25.53
CA GLY A 539 6.89 29.21 24.19
C GLY A 539 6.57 30.68 23.93
N GLY A 540 6.14 31.49 24.89
CA GLY A 540 5.91 32.94 24.70
C GLY A 540 4.87 33.36 23.64
N ILE A 541 4.23 32.42 22.96
CA ILE A 541 3.12 32.66 22.03
C ILE A 541 1.93 31.87 22.57
N THR A 542 1.15 32.52 23.42
CA THR A 542 -0.13 32.02 23.90
C THR A 542 -1.05 31.83 22.69
N ASN A 543 -1.59 30.63 22.46
CA ASN A 543 -2.83 30.43 21.71
C ASN A 543 -3.97 30.75 22.67
N PRO A 544 -4.49 31.99 22.75
CA PRO A 544 -5.32 32.41 23.88
C PRO A 544 -6.78 31.95 23.74
N GLY A 545 -7.09 31.01 22.83
CA GLY A 545 -8.49 30.76 22.46
C GLY A 545 -8.82 29.49 21.68
N GLY A 546 -7.98 28.46 21.66
CA GLY A 546 -8.33 27.20 20.98
C GLY A 546 -8.58 27.34 19.47
N ALA A 547 -7.84 28.23 18.82
CA ALA A 547 -7.98 28.46 17.38
C ALA A 547 -7.53 27.23 16.58
N ARG A 548 -8.27 26.90 15.51
CA ARG A 548 -8.00 25.78 14.61
C ARG A 548 -7.48 26.30 13.28
N ILE A 549 -6.31 25.81 12.87
CA ILE A 549 -5.62 26.27 11.68
C ILE A 549 -5.58 25.16 10.64
N LEU A 550 -5.91 25.49 9.41
CA LEU A 550 -5.78 24.61 8.25
C LEU A 550 -4.83 25.26 7.25
N LEU A 551 -3.77 24.55 6.87
CA LEU A 551 -2.84 24.97 5.84
C LEU A 551 -3.15 24.25 4.52
N GLY A 552 -3.03 24.96 3.42
CA GLY A 552 -2.91 24.32 2.12
C GLY A 552 -2.27 25.22 1.09
N GLY A 553 -2.02 24.67 -0.09
CA GLY A 553 -1.41 25.39 -1.19
C GLY A 553 -1.61 24.67 -2.51
N THR A 554 -1.06 25.25 -3.57
CA THR A 554 -1.10 24.66 -4.91
C THR A 554 -0.49 23.26 -4.94
N CYS A 555 0.63 23.08 -4.22
CA CYS A 555 1.32 21.81 -4.02
C CYS A 555 2.08 21.84 -2.68
N VAL A 556 2.71 20.72 -2.32
CA VAL A 556 3.70 20.66 -1.24
C VAL A 556 5.09 20.56 -1.87
N HIS A 557 5.96 21.52 -1.53
CA HIS A 557 7.32 21.60 -2.07
C HIS A 557 8.35 20.95 -1.14
N ASN A 558 9.26 20.20 -1.76
CA ASN A 558 10.65 20.08 -1.34
C ASN A 558 11.52 21.09 -2.10
N SER A 559 12.80 21.20 -1.73
CA SER A 559 13.70 22.15 -2.39
C SER A 559 13.78 21.93 -3.90
N SER A 560 13.79 20.67 -4.35
CA SER A 560 13.98 20.31 -5.77
C SER A 560 12.80 20.75 -6.62
N SER A 561 11.58 20.48 -6.14
CA SER A 561 10.34 20.90 -6.79
C SER A 561 10.15 22.42 -6.78
N TYR A 562 10.67 23.11 -5.75
CA TYR A 562 10.65 24.57 -5.69
C TYR A 562 11.58 25.18 -6.74
N ILE A 563 12.79 24.65 -6.89
CA ILE A 563 13.73 25.08 -7.93
C ILE A 563 13.17 24.78 -9.33
N GLU A 564 12.49 23.66 -9.52
CA GLU A 564 11.81 23.35 -10.78
C GLU A 564 10.68 24.35 -11.09
N MET A 565 9.89 24.76 -10.09
CA MET A 565 8.90 25.82 -10.27
C MET A 565 9.54 27.12 -10.73
N LEU A 566 10.69 27.50 -10.17
CA LEU A 566 11.43 28.70 -10.62
C LEU A 566 11.88 28.54 -12.07
N ARG A 567 12.42 27.37 -12.44
CA ARG A 567 12.84 27.07 -13.81
C ARG A 567 11.68 27.18 -14.80
N ALA A 568 10.54 26.57 -14.47
CA ALA A 568 9.33 26.64 -15.29
C ALA A 568 8.79 28.07 -15.40
N ALA A 569 8.83 28.85 -14.31
CA ALA A 569 8.43 30.26 -14.35
C ALA A 569 9.30 31.08 -15.31
N ALA A 570 10.58 30.75 -15.42
CA ALA A 570 11.53 31.50 -16.25
C ALA A 570 11.32 31.31 -17.76
N GLU A 571 10.71 30.20 -18.21
CA GLU A 571 10.42 29.96 -19.64
C GLU A 571 9.48 31.02 -20.23
N ASN A 572 8.57 31.54 -19.41
CA ASN A 572 7.57 32.54 -19.81
C ASN A 572 8.03 33.99 -19.57
N LEU A 573 9.26 34.19 -19.06
CA LEU A 573 9.81 35.50 -18.71
C LEU A 573 10.87 35.94 -19.72
N PRO A 574 11.09 37.26 -19.90
CA PRO A 574 12.13 37.75 -20.78
C PRO A 574 13.52 37.29 -20.30
N ALA A 575 14.45 37.08 -21.24
CA ALA A 575 15.81 36.62 -20.93
C ALA A 575 16.56 37.52 -19.93
N SER A 576 16.17 38.79 -19.82
CA SER A 576 16.68 39.74 -18.83
C SER A 576 16.39 39.35 -17.37
N VAL A 577 15.50 38.40 -17.11
CA VAL A 577 15.25 37.89 -15.75
C VAL A 577 16.45 37.13 -15.16
N TYR A 578 17.40 36.72 -16.01
CA TYR A 578 18.65 36.10 -15.59
C TYR A 578 19.79 37.11 -15.36
N ASP A 579 19.55 38.39 -15.68
CA ASP A 579 20.52 39.46 -15.44
C ASP A 579 20.55 39.83 -13.95
N PRO A 580 21.68 40.32 -13.44
CA PRO A 580 21.77 40.77 -12.07
C PRO A 580 20.79 41.93 -11.80
N PRO A 581 20.15 42.00 -10.61
CA PRO A 581 19.19 43.05 -10.29
C PRO A 581 19.78 44.45 -10.46
N PRO A 582 18.99 45.45 -10.92
CA PRO A 582 19.46 46.79 -11.26
C PRO A 582 19.84 47.62 -10.03
N GLU A 583 20.98 47.30 -9.42
CA GLU A 583 21.78 48.11 -8.49
C GLU A 583 23.26 47.62 -8.45
N SER A 584 23.64 46.74 -9.37
CA SER A 584 24.94 46.04 -9.37
C SER A 584 25.80 46.25 -10.63
N ALA A 585 25.44 47.19 -11.51
CA ALA A 585 26.23 47.53 -12.69
C ALA A 585 26.92 48.91 -12.53
N SER A 586 28.22 48.91 -12.24
CA SER A 586 29.09 50.10 -12.33
C SER A 586 29.46 50.41 -13.79
N ASN A 587 29.42 51.70 -14.12
CA ASN A 587 29.82 52.41 -15.35
C ASN A 587 30.94 51.76 -16.21
N ALA A 588 30.63 51.44 -17.48
CA ALA A 588 31.61 51.35 -18.57
C ALA A 588 30.99 51.84 -19.90
N PRO A 589 31.75 52.53 -20.77
CA PRO A 589 31.21 53.20 -21.96
C PRO A 589 31.10 52.27 -23.19
N ILE A 590 30.17 52.58 -24.08
CA ILE A 590 29.88 51.84 -25.34
C ILE A 590 30.63 52.49 -26.51
N LEU A 591 31.24 51.68 -27.37
CA LEU A 591 31.92 52.08 -28.61
C LEU A 591 31.16 51.49 -29.82
N ASN A 592 30.66 52.36 -30.71
CA ASN A 592 30.08 51.98 -31.99
C ASN A 592 31.03 52.36 -33.14
N LEU A 593 31.46 51.38 -33.93
CA LEU A 593 32.22 51.59 -35.16
C LEU A 593 31.35 51.18 -36.36
N ASN A 594 31.29 52.08 -37.35
CA ASN A 594 30.58 51.87 -38.59
C ASN A 594 31.60 51.84 -39.73
N LEU A 595 31.73 50.71 -40.41
CA LEU A 595 32.53 50.58 -41.63
C LEU A 595 31.74 49.76 -42.65
N GLY A 596 31.30 50.44 -43.72
CA GLY A 596 31.01 49.84 -45.02
C GLY A 596 30.12 48.60 -45.02
N GLY A 597 28.85 48.76 -44.66
CA GLY A 597 27.78 47.80 -44.98
C GLY A 597 27.50 46.70 -43.95
N VAL A 598 28.21 46.67 -42.82
CA VAL A 598 27.88 45.79 -41.68
C VAL A 598 27.91 46.61 -40.40
N ASN A 599 26.81 46.59 -39.63
CA ASN A 599 26.78 47.14 -38.27
C ASN A 599 27.16 46.04 -37.29
N VAL A 600 28.21 46.28 -36.51
CA VAL A 600 28.61 45.45 -35.36
C VAL A 600 28.43 46.30 -34.11
N SER A 601 27.58 45.84 -33.18
CA SER A 601 27.42 46.42 -31.85
C SER A 601 28.01 45.46 -30.82
N LEU A 602 28.90 45.96 -29.97
CA LEU A 602 29.52 45.22 -28.87
C LEU A 602 29.08 45.84 -27.52
N GLY A 603 28.25 45.09 -26.77
CA GLY A 603 27.86 45.40 -25.39
C GLY A 603 26.45 45.98 -25.23
N GLY A 604 25.58 45.24 -24.53
CA GLY A 604 24.19 45.58 -24.18
C GLY A 604 23.33 44.32 -23.96
N PRO A 605 22.17 44.41 -23.27
CA PRO A 605 21.40 43.25 -22.74
C PRO A 605 20.75 42.33 -23.79
N ALA A 606 21.10 42.47 -25.08
CA ALA A 606 20.52 41.70 -26.18
C ALA A 606 21.52 40.76 -26.89
N GLY A 607 22.73 40.58 -26.36
CA GLY A 607 23.71 39.64 -26.92
C GLY A 607 24.18 39.96 -28.34
N THR A 608 25.20 39.21 -28.80
CA THR A 608 25.78 39.31 -30.14
C THR A 608 25.28 38.17 -31.03
N GLY A 609 24.65 38.46 -32.17
CA GLY A 609 24.21 37.43 -33.14
C GLY A 609 23.62 37.98 -34.45
N VAL A 610 23.62 37.14 -35.49
CA VAL A 610 23.11 37.41 -36.86
C VAL A 610 22.17 36.26 -37.27
N TYR A 611 20.98 36.55 -37.82
CA TYR A 611 20.05 35.54 -38.34
C TYR A 611 19.39 35.93 -39.67
N ARG A 612 18.97 34.93 -40.46
CA ARG A 612 18.09 35.05 -41.64
C ARG A 612 17.04 33.93 -41.65
N THR A 613 15.84 34.22 -42.19
CA THR A 613 14.66 33.34 -42.31
C THR A 613 14.04 33.39 -43.72
N SER A 614 13.07 32.48 -43.97
CA SER A 614 12.11 32.32 -45.10
C SER A 614 12.62 31.60 -46.36
N GLY A 615 11.86 30.76 -47.11
CA GLY A 615 10.46 30.28 -47.05
C GLY A 615 9.94 29.93 -48.47
N GLU A 616 9.20 28.81 -48.63
CA GLU A 616 8.31 28.35 -49.77
C GLU A 616 8.90 28.07 -51.18
N GLY A 617 8.42 27.18 -52.08
CA GLY A 617 7.38 26.14 -52.11
C GLY A 617 7.16 25.55 -53.55
N ILE A 618 6.80 24.25 -53.64
CA ILE A 618 5.96 23.52 -54.65
C ILE A 618 6.51 22.93 -56.00
N ALA A 619 6.21 21.61 -56.16
CA ALA A 619 5.79 20.78 -57.33
C ALA A 619 6.72 19.74 -58.04
N MET A 620 6.39 18.45 -57.75
CA MET A 620 6.04 17.31 -58.64
C MET A 620 7.10 16.48 -59.43
N ALA A 621 7.20 15.20 -59.02
CA ALA A 621 6.92 13.95 -59.79
C ALA A 621 8.02 12.85 -59.92
N LYS A 622 7.53 11.59 -59.84
CA LYS A 622 8.14 10.23 -59.95
C LYS A 622 8.83 9.71 -58.68
N GLY A 623 8.49 8.56 -58.10
CA GLY A 623 7.70 7.41 -58.51
C GLY A 623 8.45 6.15 -58.08
N ILE A 624 8.08 5.56 -56.93
CA ILE A 624 8.72 4.37 -56.35
C ILE A 624 7.68 3.25 -56.25
N PHE A 625 7.99 2.16 -56.98
CA PHE A 625 7.45 0.80 -56.92
C PHE A 625 5.94 0.57 -56.86
N ALA A 626 5.38 0.42 -58.07
CA ALA A 626 4.31 -0.52 -58.33
C ALA A 626 4.84 -1.97 -58.28
N SER A 627 4.15 -2.87 -57.58
CA SER A 627 3.65 -4.14 -58.11
C SER A 627 3.28 -5.09 -56.96
N LEU A 628 2.05 -4.97 -56.48
CA LEU A 628 1.33 -6.04 -55.78
C LEU A 628 0.08 -6.33 -56.61
N LYS A 629 0.22 -7.20 -57.60
CA LYS A 629 -0.90 -7.90 -58.23
C LYS A 629 -0.39 -9.21 -58.82
N GLY A 630 -0.73 -10.31 -58.15
CA GLY A 630 -0.34 -11.65 -58.56
C GLY A 630 -0.34 -12.65 -57.39
N VAL A 631 -1.44 -12.72 -56.63
CA VAL A 631 -1.67 -13.86 -55.72
C VAL A 631 -2.63 -14.80 -56.43
N ASP A 632 -2.08 -15.55 -57.39
CA ASP A 632 -2.60 -16.85 -57.79
C ASP A 632 -1.58 -17.87 -57.28
N ALA A 633 -1.94 -18.57 -56.20
CA ALA A 633 -1.04 -19.45 -55.46
C ALA A 633 -0.83 -20.81 -56.14
N PHE A 634 -1.42 -21.06 -57.33
CA PHE A 634 -1.22 -22.31 -58.07
C PHE A 634 -1.23 -22.11 -59.59
N GLY A 635 -0.18 -21.48 -60.12
CA GLY A 635 0.18 -21.64 -61.53
C GLY A 635 0.57 -23.10 -61.79
N LYS A 636 -0.29 -23.86 -62.49
CA LYS A 636 0.03 -25.22 -62.96
C LYS A 636 1.25 -25.16 -63.88
N THR A 637 2.39 -25.66 -63.41
CA THR A 637 3.55 -25.91 -64.27
C THR A 637 3.22 -27.04 -65.24
N THR A 638 3.34 -26.79 -66.54
CA THR A 638 3.31 -27.82 -67.59
C THR A 638 4.34 -28.91 -67.26
N GLU A 639 3.98 -30.17 -67.47
CA GLU A 639 4.75 -31.34 -67.00
C GLU A 639 6.13 -31.52 -67.66
N ASP A 640 6.47 -30.71 -68.66
CA ASP A 640 7.60 -30.97 -69.56
C ASP A 640 8.97 -30.45 -69.08
N VAL A 641 9.09 -29.89 -67.87
CA VAL A 641 10.40 -29.52 -67.29
C VAL A 641 10.53 -29.94 -65.82
N LYS A 642 10.18 -31.18 -65.47
CA LYS A 642 10.61 -31.80 -64.20
C LYS A 642 11.68 -32.86 -64.46
N VAL A 643 12.93 -32.52 -64.18
CA VAL A 643 14.03 -33.49 -64.16
C VAL A 643 13.84 -34.40 -62.95
N LYS A 644 13.45 -35.66 -63.17
CA LYS A 644 13.33 -36.67 -62.09
C LYS A 644 14.74 -37.01 -61.57
N THR A 645 15.07 -36.57 -60.35
CA THR A 645 16.35 -36.83 -59.70
C THR A 645 16.23 -37.99 -58.69
N ARG A 646 17.25 -38.85 -58.60
CA ARG A 646 17.28 -39.95 -57.59
C ARG A 646 17.29 -39.41 -56.16
N THR A 647 17.88 -38.23 -55.94
CA THR A 647 17.88 -37.51 -54.66
C THR A 647 16.49 -37.00 -54.29
N GLY A 648 15.71 -36.48 -55.24
CA GLY A 648 14.33 -36.04 -54.99
C GLY A 648 13.40 -37.18 -54.58
N ALA A 649 13.60 -38.39 -55.14
CA ALA A 649 12.85 -39.59 -54.74
C ALA A 649 13.14 -40.01 -53.29
N LEU A 650 14.42 -40.00 -52.88
CA LEU A 650 14.82 -40.29 -51.50
C LEU A 650 14.25 -39.25 -50.51
N LEU A 651 14.33 -37.97 -50.87
CA LEU A 651 13.82 -36.88 -50.05
C LEU A 651 12.30 -36.95 -49.87
N THR A 652 11.56 -37.36 -50.91
CA THR A 652 10.10 -37.55 -50.85
C THR A 652 9.73 -38.69 -49.90
N LEU A 653 10.48 -39.79 -49.91
CA LEU A 653 10.26 -40.91 -48.98
C LEU A 653 10.51 -40.50 -47.52
N ILE A 654 11.60 -39.78 -47.27
CA ILE A 654 11.93 -39.27 -45.92
C ILE A 654 10.87 -38.26 -45.45
N SER A 655 10.47 -37.33 -46.33
CA SER A 655 9.45 -36.32 -46.01
C SER A 655 8.10 -36.97 -45.71
N THR A 656 7.71 -38.00 -46.46
CA THR A 656 6.48 -38.77 -46.21
C THR A 656 6.54 -39.50 -44.87
N ALA A 657 7.67 -40.11 -44.51
CA ALA A 657 7.85 -40.77 -43.22
C ALA A 657 7.78 -39.78 -42.04
N ILE A 658 8.37 -38.60 -42.18
CA ILE A 658 8.32 -37.53 -41.17
C ILE A 658 6.89 -37.01 -41.02
N ILE A 659 6.20 -36.70 -42.12
CA ILE A 659 4.80 -36.25 -42.10
C ILE A 659 3.93 -37.29 -41.41
N LEU A 660 4.06 -38.58 -41.74
CA LEU A 660 3.29 -39.65 -41.11
C LEU A 660 3.56 -39.73 -39.60
N SER A 661 4.82 -39.61 -39.19
CA SER A 661 5.21 -39.73 -37.77
C SER A 661 4.70 -38.56 -36.94
N ILE A 662 4.85 -37.32 -37.42
CA ILE A 662 4.39 -36.13 -36.70
C ILE A 662 2.85 -36.06 -36.70
N THR A 663 2.20 -36.40 -37.81
CA THR A 663 0.73 -36.46 -37.85
C THR A 663 0.18 -37.54 -36.90
N LEU A 664 0.89 -38.65 -36.73
CA LEU A 664 0.52 -39.68 -35.74
C LEU A 664 0.70 -39.17 -34.31
N MET A 665 1.78 -38.43 -34.02
CA MET A 665 1.98 -37.77 -32.72
C MET A 665 0.88 -36.73 -32.44
N GLU A 666 0.53 -35.92 -33.43
CA GLU A 666 -0.57 -34.94 -33.33
C GLU A 666 -1.91 -35.62 -33.10
N PHE A 667 -2.15 -36.77 -33.74
CA PHE A 667 -3.35 -37.57 -33.51
C PHE A 667 -3.38 -38.18 -32.10
N MET A 668 -2.23 -38.60 -31.57
CA MET A 668 -2.11 -39.07 -30.19
C MET A 668 -2.36 -37.94 -29.19
N ASP A 669 -1.85 -36.74 -29.44
CA ASP A 669 -2.07 -35.57 -28.59
C ASP A 669 -3.53 -35.08 -28.63
N TYR A 670 -4.14 -35.06 -29.81
CA TYR A 670 -5.58 -34.78 -29.98
C TYR A 670 -6.47 -35.72 -29.15
N ARG A 671 -6.07 -36.99 -29.01
CA ARG A 671 -6.81 -37.97 -28.19
C ARG A 671 -6.53 -37.88 -26.70
N LYS A 672 -5.48 -37.16 -26.28
CA LYS A 672 -5.11 -36.98 -24.88
C LYS A 672 -6.03 -35.95 -24.21
N VAL A 673 -6.33 -36.16 -22.94
CA VAL A 673 -7.04 -35.18 -22.10
C VAL A 673 -6.00 -34.36 -21.36
N HIS A 674 -6.08 -33.04 -21.47
CA HIS A 674 -5.21 -32.11 -20.78
C HIS A 674 -5.96 -31.53 -19.56
N ILE A 675 -5.23 -31.18 -18.51
CA ILE A 675 -5.80 -30.56 -17.30
C ILE A 675 -5.24 -29.15 -17.21
N ASP A 676 -6.09 -28.16 -17.46
CA ASP A 676 -5.74 -26.75 -17.38
C ASP A 676 -6.06 -26.23 -15.98
N THR A 677 -5.07 -25.61 -15.34
CA THR A 677 -5.21 -25.03 -14.00
C THR A 677 -5.32 -23.51 -14.11
N SER A 678 -6.39 -22.96 -13.54
CA SER A 678 -6.62 -21.51 -13.48
C SER A 678 -6.86 -21.08 -12.04
N ILE A 679 -6.45 -19.85 -11.72
CA ILE A 679 -6.56 -19.27 -10.38
C ILE A 679 -7.60 -18.16 -10.46
N VAL A 680 -8.66 -18.28 -9.66
CA VAL A 680 -9.79 -17.34 -9.61
C VAL A 680 -9.98 -16.90 -8.16
N VAL A 681 -10.62 -15.75 -7.94
CA VAL A 681 -11.00 -15.32 -6.58
C VAL A 681 -12.21 -16.13 -6.12
N ASP A 682 -12.13 -16.69 -4.91
CA ASP A 682 -13.26 -17.40 -4.32
C ASP A 682 -14.36 -16.42 -3.92
N LYS A 683 -15.56 -16.57 -4.50
CA LYS A 683 -16.73 -15.70 -4.26
C LYS A 683 -17.72 -16.29 -3.26
N SER A 684 -17.49 -17.52 -2.80
CA SER A 684 -18.36 -18.17 -1.82
C SER A 684 -18.30 -17.44 -0.47
N ARG A 685 -19.46 -17.09 0.09
CA ARG A 685 -19.60 -16.45 1.41
C ARG A 685 -20.61 -17.22 2.25
N GLY A 686 -20.26 -17.48 3.52
CA GLY A 686 -21.16 -18.15 4.47
C GLY A 686 -21.31 -19.65 4.25
N GLU A 687 -20.50 -20.27 3.37
CA GLU A 687 -20.44 -21.71 3.25
C GLU A 687 -19.77 -22.34 4.49
N LYS A 688 -20.14 -23.58 4.79
CA LYS A 688 -19.46 -24.39 5.81
C LYS A 688 -18.54 -25.38 5.11
N LEU A 689 -17.42 -25.70 5.74
CA LEU A 689 -16.51 -26.75 5.33
C LEU A 689 -16.55 -27.90 6.32
N THR A 690 -16.34 -29.10 5.82
CA THR A 690 -16.29 -30.31 6.63
C THR A 690 -14.84 -30.73 6.80
N VAL A 691 -14.38 -30.81 8.04
CA VAL A 691 -13.06 -31.33 8.40
C VAL A 691 -13.21 -32.80 8.75
N ASN A 692 -12.64 -33.68 7.93
CA ASN A 692 -12.57 -35.11 8.19
C ASN A 692 -11.22 -35.40 8.87
N LEU A 693 -11.28 -35.95 10.09
CA LEU A 693 -10.09 -36.15 10.90
C LEU A 693 -10.08 -37.54 11.56
N ASN A 694 -8.89 -38.11 11.65
CA ASN A 694 -8.59 -39.33 12.40
C ASN A 694 -7.25 -39.15 13.12
N VAL A 695 -7.30 -38.94 14.44
CA VAL A 695 -6.13 -38.65 15.29
C VAL A 695 -6.12 -39.57 16.50
N THR A 696 -4.99 -40.22 16.76
CA THR A 696 -4.78 -41.12 17.91
C THR A 696 -3.90 -40.47 18.96
N PHE A 697 -4.36 -40.47 20.21
CA PHE A 697 -3.64 -40.04 21.41
C PHE A 697 -3.35 -41.28 22.29
N PRO A 698 -2.13 -41.85 22.26
CA PRO A 698 -1.85 -43.13 22.91
C PRO A 698 -1.88 -43.10 24.45
N ARG A 699 -1.65 -41.92 25.06
CA ARG A 699 -1.50 -41.75 26.52
C ARG A 699 -2.51 -40.75 27.10
N VAL A 700 -3.61 -40.52 26.39
CA VAL A 700 -4.69 -39.64 26.87
C VAL A 700 -6.03 -40.40 26.80
N PRO A 701 -6.70 -40.62 27.93
CA PRO A 701 -7.98 -41.33 27.96
C PRO A 701 -9.11 -40.56 27.24
N CYS A 702 -10.05 -41.28 26.61
CA CYS A 702 -11.12 -40.66 25.83
C CYS A 702 -12.06 -39.76 26.63
N PHE A 703 -12.24 -40.01 27.94
CA PHE A 703 -13.05 -39.16 28.81
C PHE A 703 -12.39 -37.81 29.11
N LEU A 704 -11.06 -37.71 28.96
CA LEU A 704 -10.27 -36.52 29.28
C LEU A 704 -10.08 -35.61 28.06
N VAL A 705 -10.06 -36.14 26.83
CA VAL A 705 -9.88 -35.34 25.62
C VAL A 705 -11.19 -34.67 25.21
N SER A 706 -11.22 -33.35 25.21
CA SER A 706 -12.26 -32.54 24.56
C SER A 706 -11.84 -32.15 23.14
N VAL A 707 -12.82 -32.01 22.25
CA VAL A 707 -12.63 -31.47 20.89
C VAL A 707 -13.46 -30.22 20.77
N ASP A 708 -12.78 -29.09 20.69
CA ASP A 708 -13.42 -27.77 20.67
C ASP A 708 -13.04 -27.02 19.39
N VAL A 709 -14.01 -26.31 18.83
CA VAL A 709 -13.83 -25.47 17.64
C VAL A 709 -14.14 -24.02 17.99
N MET A 710 -13.24 -23.11 17.64
CA MET A 710 -13.41 -21.67 17.80
C MET A 710 -13.13 -20.97 16.48
N ASP A 711 -14.03 -20.08 16.06
CA ASP A 711 -13.80 -19.23 14.90
C ASP A 711 -13.62 -17.75 15.25
N ILE A 712 -13.17 -16.94 14.29
CA ILE A 712 -12.98 -15.48 14.47
C ILE A 712 -14.30 -14.72 14.70
N SER A 713 -15.45 -15.32 14.39
CA SER A 713 -16.76 -14.72 14.65
C SER A 713 -17.18 -14.88 16.12
N GLY A 714 -16.41 -15.66 16.89
CA GLY A 714 -16.70 -16.01 18.27
C GLY A 714 -17.69 -17.16 18.41
N GLU A 715 -18.05 -17.84 17.31
CA GLU A 715 -18.82 -19.09 17.39
C GLU A 715 -17.91 -20.17 17.96
N LEU A 716 -18.39 -20.84 18.99
CA LEU A 716 -17.62 -21.84 19.73
C LEU A 716 -18.47 -23.10 19.91
N GLN A 717 -18.05 -24.19 19.28
CA GLN A 717 -18.68 -25.50 19.41
C GLN A 717 -17.82 -26.36 20.34
N ARG A 718 -18.38 -26.74 21.51
CA ARG A 718 -17.67 -27.47 22.58
C ARG A 718 -18.00 -28.95 22.57
N ASP A 719 -17.03 -29.77 22.95
CA ASP A 719 -17.14 -31.24 23.14
C ASP A 719 -18.03 -31.89 22.06
N ILE A 720 -17.69 -31.63 20.79
CA ILE A 720 -18.48 -32.07 19.65
C ILE A 720 -18.59 -33.60 19.66
N SER A 721 -19.76 -34.13 20.00
CA SER A 721 -20.02 -35.58 20.12
C SER A 721 -20.90 -36.13 18.99
N HIS A 722 -21.74 -35.30 18.37
CA HIS A 722 -22.77 -35.76 17.43
C HIS A 722 -22.24 -36.34 16.11
N ASN A 723 -21.00 -36.03 15.70
CA ASN A 723 -20.38 -36.52 14.45
C ASN A 723 -18.92 -36.98 14.64
N VAL A 724 -18.48 -37.17 15.89
CA VAL A 724 -17.12 -37.56 16.25
C VAL A 724 -17.19 -38.77 17.17
N LEU A 725 -16.57 -39.86 16.74
CA LEU A 725 -16.47 -41.10 17.51
C LEU A 725 -15.15 -41.13 18.26
N LYS A 726 -15.23 -41.23 19.60
CA LYS A 726 -14.09 -41.51 20.47
C LYS A 726 -14.02 -43.02 20.72
N LEU A 727 -12.92 -43.67 20.32
CA LEU A 727 -12.63 -45.09 20.48
C LEU A 727 -11.55 -45.29 21.54
N ARG A 728 -11.82 -46.12 22.55
CA ARG A 728 -10.85 -46.41 23.62
C ARG A 728 -9.79 -47.38 23.11
N LEU A 729 -8.54 -47.09 23.45
CA LEU A 729 -7.38 -47.90 23.10
C LEU A 729 -6.72 -48.46 24.35
N ASP A 730 -6.25 -49.70 24.28
CA ASP A 730 -5.41 -50.28 25.32
C ASP A 730 -3.99 -49.69 25.32
N HIS A 731 -3.18 -50.06 26.31
CA HIS A 731 -1.78 -49.64 26.44
C HIS A 731 -0.88 -50.00 25.24
N ASN A 732 -1.31 -50.94 24.38
CA ASN A 732 -0.61 -51.35 23.16
C ASN A 732 -1.15 -50.66 21.89
N GLY A 733 -2.15 -49.78 22.03
CA GLY A 733 -2.80 -49.09 20.92
C GLY A 733 -3.85 -49.92 20.18
N ALA A 734 -4.29 -51.06 20.72
CA ALA A 734 -5.37 -51.87 20.16
C ALA A 734 -6.75 -51.35 20.64
N ALA A 735 -7.72 -51.33 19.73
CA ALA A 735 -9.08 -50.89 20.04
C ALA A 735 -9.80 -51.88 20.96
N ILE A 736 -10.39 -51.36 22.04
CA ILE A 736 -11.17 -52.17 22.99
C ILE A 736 -12.57 -52.43 22.36
N PRO A 737 -13.02 -53.69 22.22
CA PRO A 737 -14.36 -54.02 21.66
C PRO A 737 -15.51 -53.41 22.49
N ASN A 738 -16.57 -52.93 21.84
CA ASN A 738 -17.76 -52.30 22.45
C ASN A 738 -17.48 -51.03 23.29
N SER A 739 -16.51 -50.22 22.88
CA SER A 739 -16.04 -49.04 23.63
C SER A 739 -16.53 -47.69 23.06
N HIS A 740 -17.58 -47.69 22.24
CA HIS A 740 -18.08 -46.46 21.62
C HIS A 740 -18.71 -45.53 22.66
N SER A 741 -18.31 -44.26 22.65
CA SER A 741 -18.86 -43.21 23.53
C SER A 741 -20.39 -43.04 23.45
N ALA A 742 -21.01 -43.40 22.32
CA ALA A 742 -22.47 -43.38 22.14
C ALA A 742 -23.21 -44.51 22.88
N GLU A 743 -22.56 -45.62 23.26
CA GLU A 743 -23.16 -46.70 24.04
C GLU A 743 -23.09 -46.47 25.56
N LEU A 744 -22.11 -45.68 26.04
CA LEU A 744 -21.99 -45.30 27.46
C LEU A 744 -23.20 -44.50 27.97
N GLN A 745 -23.85 -43.72 27.10
CA GLN A 745 -25.08 -42.98 27.42
C GLN A 745 -26.28 -43.93 27.65
N ASN A 746 -26.35 -45.04 26.90
CA ASN A 746 -27.39 -46.06 27.05
C ASN A 746 -27.18 -46.95 28.29
N ASP A 747 -25.94 -47.16 28.73
CA ASP A 747 -25.65 -47.91 29.96
C ASP A 747 -25.92 -47.06 31.23
N LEU A 748 -25.79 -45.73 31.16
CA LEU A 748 -26.27 -44.80 32.20
C LEU A 748 -27.81 -44.81 32.32
N GLU A 749 -28.54 -44.88 31.21
CA GLU A 749 -30.01 -45.08 31.23
C GLU A 749 -30.41 -46.43 31.86
N LYS A 750 -29.64 -47.50 31.64
CA LYS A 750 -29.89 -48.79 32.32
C LYS A 750 -29.65 -48.74 33.83
N ILE A 751 -28.72 -47.90 34.30
CA ILE A 751 -28.46 -47.66 35.73
C ILE A 751 -29.54 -46.73 36.34
N HIS A 752 -30.17 -45.86 35.54
CA HIS A 752 -31.31 -45.06 35.99
C HIS A 752 -32.58 -45.89 36.26
N GLY A 753 -32.73 -47.06 35.63
CA GLY A 753 -33.82 -47.99 35.89
C GLY A 753 -33.83 -48.65 37.29
N THR A 754 -32.75 -48.52 38.07
CA THR A 754 -32.63 -49.12 39.41
C THR A 754 -32.79 -48.14 40.58
N LYS A 755 -32.91 -46.82 40.35
CA LYS A 755 -33.20 -45.83 41.42
C LYS A 755 -34.71 -45.64 41.59
N LYS A 756 -35.19 -45.58 42.85
CA LYS A 756 -36.62 -45.49 43.20
C LYS A 756 -37.30 -44.25 42.61
N ASP A 757 -38.54 -44.39 42.14
CA ASP A 757 -39.41 -43.29 41.71
C ASP A 757 -39.42 -42.16 42.75
N GLY A 758 -38.90 -40.98 42.38
CA GLY A 758 -38.86 -39.77 43.22
C GLY A 758 -37.51 -39.41 43.86
N TYR A 759 -36.39 -40.03 43.46
CA TYR A 759 -35.06 -39.59 43.90
C TYR A 759 -34.69 -38.21 43.32
N CYS A 760 -34.37 -37.27 44.20
CA CYS A 760 -33.87 -35.93 43.87
C CYS A 760 -32.56 -35.71 44.63
N GLY A 761 -31.43 -35.85 43.94
CA GLY A 761 -30.11 -35.67 44.54
C GLY A 761 -29.78 -34.19 44.78
N SER A 762 -29.04 -33.91 45.85
CA SER A 762 -28.55 -32.57 46.17
C SER A 762 -27.45 -32.15 45.19
N CYS A 763 -27.51 -30.90 44.71
CA CYS A 763 -26.44 -30.29 43.92
C CYS A 763 -25.30 -29.72 44.79
N TYR A 764 -25.28 -30.00 46.10
CA TYR A 764 -24.25 -29.58 47.08
C TYR A 764 -23.86 -28.09 47.03
N GLY A 765 -24.85 -27.22 46.76
CA GLY A 765 -24.64 -25.78 46.64
C GLY A 765 -24.13 -25.31 45.28
N GLY A 766 -24.04 -26.17 44.26
CA GLY A 766 -23.90 -25.77 42.86
C GLY A 766 -25.12 -25.02 42.32
N MET A 767 -25.03 -24.51 41.09
CA MET A 767 -26.19 -23.90 40.40
C MET A 767 -27.10 -25.02 39.87
N GLU A 768 -28.32 -25.10 40.41
CA GLU A 768 -29.27 -26.17 40.08
C GLU A 768 -29.75 -26.09 38.61
N PRO A 769 -29.89 -27.24 37.91
CA PRO A 769 -30.47 -27.31 36.57
C PRO A 769 -31.98 -27.00 36.60
N GLU A 770 -32.62 -26.82 35.45
CA GLU A 770 -34.07 -26.52 35.35
C GLU A 770 -34.97 -27.58 36.01
N SER A 771 -34.48 -28.82 36.14
CA SER A 771 -35.14 -29.92 36.85
C SER A 771 -35.09 -29.81 38.38
N GLY A 772 -34.27 -28.89 38.93
CA GLY A 772 -34.12 -28.63 40.36
C GLY A 772 -33.39 -29.71 41.17
N CYS A 773 -32.97 -30.81 40.54
CA CYS A 773 -32.33 -31.96 41.17
C CYS A 773 -31.07 -32.36 40.39
N CYS A 774 -29.98 -32.69 41.09
CA CYS A 774 -28.79 -33.27 40.50
C CYS A 774 -28.74 -34.76 40.83
N ASN A 775 -29.17 -35.60 39.91
CA ASN A 775 -29.33 -37.04 40.11
C ASN A 775 -28.11 -37.85 39.68
N THR A 776 -27.27 -37.29 38.80
CA THR A 776 -26.03 -37.91 38.32
C THR A 776 -24.79 -37.19 38.84
N CYS A 777 -23.67 -37.90 38.88
CA CYS A 777 -22.37 -37.29 39.18
C CYS A 777 -22.03 -36.15 38.21
N ASP A 778 -22.38 -36.34 36.94
CA ASP A 778 -22.18 -35.36 35.88
C ASP A 778 -23.00 -34.08 36.09
N GLU A 779 -24.26 -34.19 36.52
CA GLU A 779 -25.11 -33.04 36.85
C GLU A 779 -24.59 -32.25 38.06
N VAL A 780 -24.10 -32.93 39.11
CA VAL A 780 -23.49 -32.25 40.27
C VAL A 780 -22.22 -31.51 39.86
N ARG A 781 -21.40 -32.13 39.01
CA ARG A 781 -20.20 -31.49 38.44
C ARG A 781 -20.56 -30.26 37.61
N GLU A 782 -21.55 -30.36 36.73
CA GLU A 782 -22.02 -29.25 35.91
C GLU A 782 -22.56 -28.08 36.77
N ALA A 783 -23.31 -28.41 37.83
CA ALA A 783 -23.79 -27.42 38.80
C ALA A 783 -22.65 -26.69 39.53
N TYR A 784 -21.58 -27.39 39.93
CA TYR A 784 -20.39 -26.80 40.54
C TYR A 784 -19.67 -25.87 39.58
N VAL A 785 -19.51 -26.31 38.34
CA VAL A 785 -18.80 -25.56 37.31
C VAL A 785 -19.56 -24.31 36.88
N ASN A 786 -20.89 -24.37 36.74
CA ASN A 786 -21.73 -23.20 36.46
C ASN A 786 -21.63 -22.13 37.55
N ARG A 787 -21.29 -22.53 38.78
CA ARG A 787 -21.01 -21.64 39.92
C ARG A 787 -19.54 -21.19 40.00
N GLY A 788 -18.67 -21.70 39.12
CA GLY A 788 -17.23 -21.41 39.09
C GLY A 788 -16.43 -22.11 40.20
N TRP A 789 -16.95 -23.20 40.76
CA TRP A 789 -16.28 -24.00 41.78
C TRP A 789 -15.48 -25.15 41.14
N SER A 790 -14.42 -25.59 41.82
CA SER A 790 -13.58 -26.72 41.38
C SER A 790 -14.09 -28.05 41.96
N PHE A 791 -14.11 -29.09 41.15
CA PHE A 791 -14.63 -30.41 41.47
C PHE A 791 -13.52 -31.33 41.99
N ASN A 792 -13.04 -31.07 43.22
CA ASN A 792 -11.81 -31.70 43.73
C ASN A 792 -12.01 -33.00 44.52
N GLN A 793 -13.23 -33.29 44.97
CA GLN A 793 -13.50 -34.41 45.89
C GLN A 793 -14.78 -35.17 45.49
N PRO A 794 -14.76 -35.91 44.35
CA PRO A 794 -15.92 -36.69 43.90
C PRO A 794 -16.34 -37.79 44.89
N GLU A 795 -15.42 -38.28 45.72
CA GLU A 795 -15.70 -39.34 46.71
C GLU A 795 -16.66 -38.88 47.83
N LEU A 796 -16.79 -37.58 48.06
CA LEU A 796 -17.72 -37.00 49.04
C LEU A 796 -19.15 -36.83 48.50
N ILE A 797 -19.33 -37.01 47.18
CA ILE A 797 -20.60 -36.83 46.48
C ILE A 797 -21.24 -38.21 46.31
N GLU A 798 -22.46 -38.38 46.84
CA GLU A 798 -23.18 -39.66 46.84
C GLU A 798 -23.35 -40.21 45.42
N GLN A 799 -23.77 -39.34 44.49
CA GLN A 799 -24.00 -39.67 43.09
C GLN A 799 -22.72 -40.22 42.43
N CYS A 800 -21.55 -39.63 42.72
CA CYS A 800 -20.27 -40.03 42.14
C CYS A 800 -19.69 -41.30 42.74
N ARG A 801 -19.89 -41.51 44.05
CA ARG A 801 -19.48 -42.74 44.73
C ARG A 801 -20.31 -43.93 44.26
N ASP A 802 -21.62 -43.74 44.12
CA ASP A 802 -22.54 -44.80 43.73
C ASP A 802 -22.40 -45.18 42.24
N GLU A 803 -21.99 -44.23 41.38
CA GLU A 803 -21.66 -44.47 39.97
C GLU A 803 -20.27 -45.10 39.75
N GLY A 804 -19.46 -45.22 40.80
CA GLY A 804 -18.09 -45.75 40.72
C GLY A 804 -17.16 -44.87 39.88
N TRP A 805 -17.38 -43.55 39.89
CA TRP A 805 -16.69 -42.60 39.00
C TRP A 805 -15.17 -42.60 39.20
N ALA A 806 -14.71 -42.64 40.46
CA ALA A 806 -13.29 -42.64 40.80
C ALA A 806 -12.57 -43.93 40.39
N ASP A 807 -13.25 -45.08 40.50
CA ASP A 807 -12.71 -46.38 40.11
C ASP A 807 -12.60 -46.52 38.60
N LYS A 808 -13.63 -46.08 37.86
CA LYS A 808 -13.62 -46.00 36.39
C LYS A 808 -12.51 -45.10 35.86
N LEU A 809 -12.19 -44.01 36.56
CA LEU A 809 -11.11 -43.10 36.18
C LEU A 809 -9.72 -43.74 36.33
N LYS A 810 -9.53 -44.52 37.39
CA LYS A 810 -8.28 -45.25 37.66
C LYS A 810 -8.08 -46.39 36.68
N GLU A 811 -9.14 -47.13 36.35
CA GLU A 811 -9.11 -48.19 35.35
C GLU A 811 -8.75 -47.66 33.95
N GLN A 812 -9.17 -46.44 33.62
CA GLN A 812 -8.92 -45.80 32.32
C GLN A 812 -7.64 -44.96 32.26
N ALA A 813 -6.85 -44.90 33.35
CA ALA A 813 -5.68 -44.03 33.44
C ALA A 813 -4.54 -44.44 32.48
N ASP A 814 -4.43 -45.73 32.14
CA ASP A 814 -3.42 -46.28 31.21
C ASP A 814 -3.92 -46.43 29.77
N GLU A 815 -5.11 -45.89 29.46
CA GLU A 815 -5.75 -46.00 28.15
C GLU A 815 -5.42 -44.82 27.22
N GLY A 816 -5.47 -45.10 25.91
CA GLY A 816 -5.42 -44.09 24.85
C GLY A 816 -6.78 -43.82 24.23
N CYS A 817 -6.84 -42.81 23.36
CA CYS A 817 -8.03 -42.46 22.62
C CYS A 817 -7.76 -42.25 21.13
N ASN A 818 -8.52 -42.92 20.27
CA ASN A 818 -8.62 -42.58 18.86
C ASN A 818 -9.87 -41.72 18.63
N ILE A 819 -9.70 -40.57 17.99
CA ILE A 819 -10.77 -39.64 17.65
C ILE A 819 -10.92 -39.65 16.14
N ASN A 820 -12.06 -40.15 15.66
CA ASN A 820 -12.38 -40.25 14.24
C ASN A 820 -13.75 -39.64 13.97
N GLY A 821 -13.85 -38.70 13.02
CA GLY A 821 -15.13 -38.12 12.65
C GLY A 821 -15.04 -36.96 11.69
N ARG A 822 -16.21 -36.37 11.44
CA ARG A 822 -16.39 -35.22 10.55
C ARG A 822 -16.92 -34.03 11.34
N ILE A 823 -16.20 -32.92 11.30
CA ILE A 823 -16.54 -31.70 12.02
C ILE A 823 -16.93 -30.63 11.02
N ARG A 824 -18.12 -30.04 11.18
CA ARG A 824 -18.61 -28.99 10.29
C ARG A 824 -18.26 -27.61 10.86
N VAL A 825 -17.39 -26.89 10.17
CA VAL A 825 -16.87 -25.58 10.59
C VAL A 825 -17.24 -24.50 9.57
N ASN A 826 -17.28 -23.24 10.00
CA ASN A 826 -17.52 -22.11 9.11
C ASN A 826 -16.31 -21.90 8.18
N LYS A 827 -16.54 -21.46 6.93
CA LYS A 827 -15.48 -21.07 5.98
C LYS A 827 -14.85 -19.71 6.31
N VAL A 828 -14.29 -19.62 7.51
CA VAL A 828 -13.58 -18.45 8.05
C VAL A 828 -12.34 -18.93 8.79
N ILE A 829 -11.50 -18.00 9.25
CA ILE A 829 -10.34 -18.33 10.07
C ILE A 829 -10.83 -18.95 11.39
N GLY A 830 -10.23 -20.06 11.81
CA GLY A 830 -10.61 -20.76 13.02
C GLY A 830 -9.55 -21.71 13.55
N ASN A 831 -9.87 -22.36 14.65
CA ASN A 831 -9.01 -23.32 15.34
C ASN A 831 -9.85 -24.51 15.82
N ILE A 832 -9.34 -25.72 15.55
CA ILE A 832 -9.81 -26.97 16.18
C ILE A 832 -8.75 -27.36 17.21
N HIS A 833 -9.12 -27.50 18.48
CA HIS A 833 -8.16 -27.89 19.52
C HIS A 833 -8.62 -29.07 20.35
N PHE A 834 -7.63 -29.88 20.71
CA PHE A 834 -7.72 -31.02 21.59
C PHE A 834 -7.06 -30.66 22.91
N SER A 835 -7.83 -30.59 23.98
CA SER A 835 -7.35 -30.14 25.30
C SER A 835 -7.75 -31.11 26.42
N PRO A 836 -7.03 -31.13 27.55
CA PRO A 836 -7.39 -31.94 28.70
C PRO A 836 -8.55 -31.27 29.46
N GLY A 837 -9.62 -32.03 29.68
CA GLY A 837 -10.83 -31.58 30.36
C GLY A 837 -11.81 -30.85 29.44
N ARG A 838 -13.00 -30.54 29.97
CA ARG A 838 -14.00 -29.71 29.29
C ARG A 838 -13.67 -28.23 29.48
N SER A 839 -13.78 -27.43 28.41
CA SER A 839 -13.50 -26.00 28.46
C SER A 839 -14.72 -25.21 28.97
N TYR A 840 -14.51 -24.39 30.01
CA TYR A 840 -15.57 -23.54 30.60
C TYR A 840 -15.20 -22.06 30.53
N GLN A 841 -16.14 -21.23 30.09
CA GLN A 841 -15.97 -19.78 30.01
C GLN A 841 -16.74 -19.11 31.14
N VAL A 842 -16.03 -18.63 32.16
CA VAL A 842 -16.59 -17.78 33.21
C VAL A 842 -15.97 -16.40 33.06
N SER A 843 -16.81 -15.37 32.85
CA SER A 843 -16.38 -13.96 32.80
C SER A 843 -15.21 -13.68 31.84
N ASN A 844 -15.33 -14.12 30.58
CA ASN A 844 -14.37 -13.84 29.51
C ASN A 844 -12.96 -14.45 29.71
N ARG A 845 -12.84 -15.48 30.55
CA ARG A 845 -11.63 -16.32 30.71
C ARG A 845 -11.99 -17.80 30.54
N ASN A 846 -11.19 -18.53 29.77
CA ASN A 846 -11.29 -19.98 29.66
C ASN A 846 -10.63 -20.60 30.90
N LEU A 847 -11.43 -21.22 31.76
CA LEU A 847 -10.95 -22.04 32.86
C LEU A 847 -10.88 -23.49 32.39
N TYR A 848 -9.69 -24.08 32.49
CA TYR A 848 -9.44 -25.49 32.21
C TYR A 848 -9.38 -26.22 33.55
N GLU A 849 -10.33 -27.12 33.78
CA GLU A 849 -10.32 -27.98 34.96
C GLU A 849 -9.40 -29.18 34.66
N LEU A 850 -8.12 -29.03 35.01
CA LEU A 850 -7.20 -30.18 35.07
C LEU A 850 -7.66 -31.05 36.24
N VAL A 851 -8.14 -32.26 35.94
CA VAL A 851 -8.60 -33.22 36.94
C VAL A 851 -7.48 -33.43 37.98
N PRO A 852 -7.72 -33.19 39.29
CA PRO A 852 -6.69 -33.25 40.34
C PRO A 852 -6.00 -34.62 40.47
N TYR A 853 -6.65 -35.69 40.02
CA TYR A 853 -6.14 -37.06 40.04
C TYR A 853 -4.91 -37.29 39.15
N LEU A 854 -4.56 -36.34 38.27
CA LEU A 854 -3.34 -36.36 37.44
C LEU A 854 -2.08 -35.92 38.22
N ARG A 855 -2.19 -35.56 39.50
CA ARG A 855 -1.06 -35.02 40.30
C ARG A 855 -0.19 -36.08 40.98
N ASP A 856 -0.71 -37.27 41.29
CA ASP A 856 -0.07 -38.16 42.26
C ASP A 856 0.29 -39.58 41.79
N ASP A 857 0.05 -39.96 40.53
CA ASP A 857 0.46 -41.29 40.05
C ASP A 857 1.54 -41.24 38.96
N GLN A 858 2.45 -42.22 38.99
CA GLN A 858 3.64 -42.37 38.15
C GLN A 858 3.36 -42.53 36.63
N ASN A 859 2.14 -42.25 36.18
CA ASN A 859 1.69 -42.34 34.79
C ASN A 859 1.68 -40.94 34.14
N ARG A 860 2.74 -40.65 33.41
CA ARG A 860 2.93 -39.40 32.68
C ARG A 860 2.00 -39.36 31.47
N HIS A 861 0.81 -38.77 31.63
CA HIS A 861 -0.01 -38.39 30.49
C HIS A 861 0.72 -37.36 29.64
N ASP A 862 0.76 -37.56 28.33
CA ASP A 862 1.25 -36.58 27.39
C ASP A 862 0.38 -36.51 26.14
N PHE A 863 0.40 -35.35 25.49
CA PHE A 863 -0.35 -35.09 24.25
C PHE A 863 0.39 -35.60 23.00
N SER A 864 1.21 -36.66 23.15
CA SER A 864 1.77 -37.35 21.98
C SER A 864 0.62 -37.89 21.13
N HIS A 865 0.71 -37.72 19.82
CA HIS A 865 -0.37 -38.11 18.93
C HIS A 865 0.12 -38.48 17.54
N THR A 866 -0.70 -39.26 16.84
CA THR A 866 -0.51 -39.66 15.45
C THR A 866 -1.71 -39.21 14.64
N ILE A 867 -1.47 -38.40 13.61
CA ILE A 867 -2.48 -37.95 12.66
C ILE A 867 -2.55 -38.99 11.55
N HIS A 868 -3.59 -39.83 11.55
CA HIS A 868 -3.76 -40.84 10.51
C HIS A 868 -4.33 -40.24 9.22
N HIS A 869 -5.29 -39.33 9.37
CA HIS A 869 -5.91 -38.66 8.23
C HIS A 869 -6.42 -37.27 8.65
N LEU A 870 -6.16 -36.26 7.82
CA LEU A 870 -6.75 -34.93 7.97
C LEU A 870 -7.04 -34.33 6.60
N ALA A 871 -8.33 -34.12 6.29
CA ALA A 871 -8.78 -33.55 5.02
C ALA A 871 -9.87 -32.49 5.21
N PHE A 872 -9.88 -31.50 4.31
CA PHE A 872 -10.95 -30.52 4.20
C PHE A 872 -11.82 -30.88 2.99
N GLU A 873 -13.04 -31.34 3.27
CA GLU A 873 -13.99 -31.81 2.26
C GLU A 873 -15.02 -30.70 1.94
N GLY A 874 -15.46 -30.66 0.67
CA GLY A 874 -16.61 -29.86 0.27
C GLY A 874 -17.93 -30.59 0.52
N ASP A 875 -19.04 -29.86 0.67
CA ASP A 875 -20.38 -30.46 0.80
C ASP A 875 -20.74 -31.34 -0.41
N ASP A 876 -20.15 -31.07 -1.59
CA ASP A 876 -20.31 -31.86 -2.81
C ASP A 876 -19.65 -33.26 -2.76
N GLU A 877 -18.65 -33.47 -1.90
CA GLU A 877 -17.95 -34.76 -1.77
C GLU A 877 -18.74 -35.77 -0.91
N TYR A 878 -19.92 -35.40 -0.39
CA TYR A 878 -20.86 -36.35 0.21
C TYR A 878 -21.61 -37.20 -0.83
N ASP A 879 -21.73 -36.71 -2.07
CA ASP A 879 -22.29 -37.48 -3.17
C ASP A 879 -21.23 -38.47 -3.68
N TYR A 880 -21.53 -39.78 -3.62
CA TYR A 880 -20.59 -40.84 -4.03
C TYR A 880 -20.03 -40.56 -5.44
N TRP A 881 -20.89 -40.21 -6.42
CA TRP A 881 -20.44 -40.07 -7.81
C TRP A 881 -19.50 -38.86 -7.99
N LYS A 882 -19.69 -37.80 -7.19
CA LYS A 882 -18.79 -36.63 -7.17
C LYS A 882 -17.49 -36.91 -6.40
N ALA A 883 -17.55 -37.70 -5.34
CA ALA A 883 -16.37 -38.11 -4.58
C ALA A 883 -15.43 -38.97 -5.45
N GLU A 884 -15.96 -39.91 -6.22
CA GLU A 884 -15.17 -40.74 -7.16
C GLU A 884 -14.51 -39.88 -8.24
N ALA A 885 -15.23 -38.88 -8.77
CA ALA A 885 -14.69 -37.93 -9.74
C ALA A 885 -13.55 -37.07 -9.13
N SER A 886 -13.73 -36.56 -7.90
CA SER A 886 -12.69 -35.83 -7.16
C SER A 886 -11.44 -36.68 -6.95
N GLN A 887 -11.60 -37.94 -6.52
CA GLN A 887 -10.49 -38.87 -6.30
C GLN A 887 -9.75 -39.21 -7.59
N SER A 888 -10.46 -39.48 -8.69
CA SER A 888 -9.85 -39.74 -10.00
C SER A 888 -9.02 -38.53 -10.47
N MET A 889 -9.54 -37.32 -10.30
CA MET A 889 -8.83 -36.08 -10.63
C MET A 889 -7.60 -35.87 -9.75
N LYS A 890 -7.72 -36.04 -8.43
CA LYS A 890 -6.60 -35.98 -7.48
C LYS A 890 -5.50 -36.99 -7.85
N GLN A 891 -5.86 -38.20 -8.25
CA GLN A 891 -4.91 -39.24 -8.67
C GLN A 891 -4.19 -38.88 -9.98
N LYS A 892 -4.89 -38.35 -10.99
CA LYS A 892 -4.28 -37.87 -12.24
C LYS A 892 -3.27 -36.73 -12.00
N MET A 893 -3.47 -35.96 -10.94
CA MET A 893 -2.62 -34.84 -10.54
C MET A 893 -1.49 -35.22 -9.58
N GLY A 894 -1.42 -36.47 -9.12
CA GLY A 894 -0.41 -36.90 -8.14
C GLY A 894 -0.65 -36.41 -6.71
N LEU A 895 -1.88 -35.98 -6.39
CA LEU A 895 -2.29 -35.48 -5.06
C LEU A 895 -2.92 -36.60 -4.23
N THR A 896 -2.21 -37.71 -4.02
CA THR A 896 -2.76 -38.92 -3.38
C THR A 896 -2.72 -38.90 -1.86
N TYR A 897 -1.99 -37.97 -1.24
CA TYR A 897 -1.84 -37.87 0.22
C TYR A 897 -1.99 -36.41 0.67
N ASN A 898 -2.59 -36.18 1.86
CA ASN A 898 -2.63 -34.85 2.45
C ASN A 898 -1.34 -34.55 3.23
N PRO A 899 -0.97 -33.27 3.43
CA PRO A 899 0.31 -32.91 4.06
C PRO A 899 0.53 -33.40 5.49
N LEU A 900 -0.54 -33.60 6.28
CA LEU A 900 -0.44 -34.10 7.67
C LEU A 900 -0.78 -35.59 7.82
N ASP A 901 -1.08 -36.30 6.72
CA ASP A 901 -1.37 -37.73 6.80
C ASP A 901 -0.10 -38.50 7.21
N GLY A 902 -0.16 -39.20 8.34
CA GLY A 902 0.97 -39.92 8.94
C GLY A 902 1.90 -39.08 9.83
N ALA A 903 1.57 -37.81 10.11
CA ALA A 903 2.37 -36.97 10.99
C ALA A 903 2.29 -37.44 12.45
N VAL A 904 3.42 -37.42 13.16
CA VAL A 904 3.53 -37.88 14.57
C VAL A 904 4.18 -36.78 15.41
N GLY A 905 3.52 -36.39 16.50
CA GLY A 905 4.08 -35.54 17.55
C GLY A 905 4.37 -36.37 18.78
N ILE A 906 5.62 -36.41 19.25
CA ILE A 906 6.05 -37.23 20.40
C ILE A 906 6.61 -36.32 21.48
N THR A 907 6.13 -36.47 22.71
CA THR A 907 6.70 -35.82 23.88
C THR A 907 6.69 -36.76 25.08
N SER A 908 7.46 -36.41 26.11
CA SER A 908 7.47 -37.10 27.41
C SER A 908 7.01 -36.19 28.55
N LYS A 909 6.63 -34.94 28.22
CA LYS A 909 6.24 -33.89 29.15
C LYS A 909 4.73 -33.67 29.07
N ALA A 910 4.06 -33.64 30.22
CA ALA A 910 2.60 -33.45 30.30
C ALA A 910 2.15 -32.03 29.92
N GLN A 911 3.00 -31.04 30.22
CA GLN A 911 2.76 -29.63 29.92
C GLN A 911 3.39 -29.27 28.57
N TYR A 912 2.87 -29.81 27.48
CA TYR A 912 3.39 -29.60 26.13
C TYR A 912 2.25 -29.26 25.15
N MET A 913 2.53 -28.34 24.24
CA MET A 913 1.56 -27.80 23.28
C MET A 913 2.04 -28.03 21.85
N PHE A 914 1.24 -28.72 21.06
CA PHE A 914 1.43 -28.90 19.61
C PHE A 914 0.53 -27.94 18.86
N GLN A 915 1.07 -27.15 17.92
CA GLN A 915 0.32 -26.22 17.10
C GLN A 915 0.58 -26.47 15.63
N TYR A 916 -0.45 -26.87 14.89
CA TYR A 916 -0.46 -26.99 13.44
C TYR A 916 -1.14 -25.75 12.86
N PHE A 917 -0.46 -25.07 11.93
CA PHE A 917 -1.00 -23.97 11.15
C PHE A 917 -1.29 -24.47 9.74
N LEU A 918 -2.55 -24.43 9.35
CA LEU A 918 -3.10 -24.97 8.11
C LEU A 918 -3.55 -23.81 7.24
N LYS A 919 -3.07 -23.74 6.00
CA LYS A 919 -3.56 -22.78 5.01
C LYS A 919 -4.40 -23.52 3.99
N VAL A 920 -5.71 -23.30 4.02
CA VAL A 920 -6.71 -24.02 3.22
C VAL A 920 -7.02 -23.21 1.96
N VAL A 921 -7.00 -23.86 0.79
CA VAL A 921 -7.25 -23.29 -0.53
C VAL A 921 -8.42 -24.02 -1.17
N SER A 922 -9.45 -23.28 -1.58
CA SER A 922 -10.60 -23.83 -2.29
C SER A 922 -10.16 -24.35 -3.66
N THR A 923 -10.60 -25.56 -4.01
CA THR A 923 -10.27 -26.21 -5.29
C THR A 923 -11.54 -26.69 -5.98
N GLN A 924 -11.65 -26.45 -7.28
CA GLN A 924 -12.78 -26.90 -8.08
C GLN A 924 -12.28 -27.76 -9.24
N PHE A 925 -12.82 -28.97 -9.36
CA PHE A 925 -12.59 -29.85 -10.51
C PHE A 925 -13.74 -29.71 -11.51
N ARG A 926 -13.41 -29.51 -12.79
CA ARG A 926 -14.36 -29.53 -13.91
C ARG A 926 -13.99 -30.66 -14.85
N THR A 927 -14.87 -31.64 -14.97
CA THR A 927 -14.65 -32.79 -15.86
C THR A 927 -15.12 -32.48 -17.28
N LEU A 928 -14.66 -33.26 -18.26
CA LEU A 928 -15.13 -33.16 -19.66
C LEU A 928 -16.65 -33.31 -19.81
N ASN A 929 -17.30 -33.99 -18.86
CA ASN A 929 -18.74 -34.23 -18.85
C ASN A 929 -19.54 -33.03 -18.30
N GLY A 930 -18.87 -31.92 -17.97
CA GLY A 930 -19.50 -30.73 -17.40
C GLY A 930 -19.85 -30.84 -15.92
N GLN A 931 -19.39 -31.89 -15.23
CA GLN A 931 -19.57 -32.02 -13.78
C GLN A 931 -18.57 -31.12 -13.06
N ILE A 932 -19.06 -30.42 -12.05
CA ILE A 932 -18.27 -29.52 -11.20
C ILE A 932 -18.25 -30.12 -9.79
N VAL A 933 -17.04 -30.31 -9.24
CA VAL A 933 -16.84 -30.84 -7.88
C VAL A 933 -15.99 -29.85 -7.09
N ASN A 934 -16.52 -29.37 -5.97
CA ASN A 934 -15.81 -28.47 -5.06
C ASN A 934 -15.14 -29.30 -3.95
N THR A 935 -13.85 -29.06 -3.74
CA THR A 935 -13.02 -29.68 -2.69
C THR A 935 -12.05 -28.63 -2.14
N HIS A 936 -11.23 -28.99 -1.15
CA HIS A 936 -10.23 -28.10 -0.61
C HIS A 936 -8.88 -28.79 -0.53
N GLN A 937 -7.82 -28.02 -0.74
CA GLN A 937 -6.45 -28.44 -0.50
C GLN A 937 -5.90 -27.62 0.68
N TYR A 938 -4.88 -28.10 1.37
CA TYR A 938 -4.22 -27.30 2.38
C TYR A 938 -2.72 -27.51 2.38
N SER A 939 -1.99 -26.58 3.00
CA SER A 939 -0.59 -26.75 3.38
C SER A 939 -0.47 -26.61 4.90
N ALA A 940 0.41 -27.38 5.53
CA ALA A 940 0.57 -27.37 6.98
C ALA A 940 2.00 -27.02 7.41
N THR A 941 2.11 -26.28 8.51
CA THR A 941 3.36 -26.07 9.27
C THR A 941 3.10 -26.41 10.74
N HIS A 942 4.05 -26.99 11.45
CA HIS A 942 3.90 -27.35 12.86
C HIS A 942 4.85 -26.53 13.75
N PHE A 943 4.42 -26.27 14.97
CA PHE A 943 5.17 -25.62 16.02
C PHE A 943 4.91 -26.35 17.34
N GLU A 944 5.94 -26.52 18.14
CA GLU A 944 5.87 -27.24 19.40
C GLU A 944 6.40 -26.36 20.54
N ARG A 945 5.74 -26.40 21.69
CA ARG A 945 6.13 -25.61 22.86
C ARG A 945 6.01 -26.42 24.14
N ASP A 946 7.09 -26.41 24.90
CA ASP A 946 7.09 -26.85 26.29
C ASP A 946 6.55 -25.75 27.21
N LEU A 947 5.55 -26.08 28.02
CA LEU A 947 4.91 -25.20 28.99
C LEU A 947 5.42 -25.44 30.42
N SER A 948 6.33 -26.40 30.64
CA SER A 948 6.89 -26.71 31.97
C SER A 948 7.94 -25.69 32.44
N GLU A 949 8.61 -24.99 31.52
CA GLU A 949 9.58 -23.93 31.84
C GLU A 949 8.87 -22.58 32.08
N GLY A 950 8.20 -22.50 33.24
CA GLY A 950 7.59 -21.29 33.77
C GLY A 950 8.12 -20.95 35.16
N PHE A 951 8.49 -19.69 35.37
CA PHE A 951 8.85 -19.01 36.63
C PHE A 951 10.20 -19.28 37.34
N ASN A 952 10.93 -20.39 37.15
CA ASN A 952 12.14 -20.64 37.97
C ASN A 952 13.31 -21.37 37.28
N GLY A 953 13.52 -21.17 35.99
CA GLY A 953 14.78 -21.57 35.34
C GLY A 953 15.94 -20.68 35.81
N HIS A 954 16.72 -21.15 36.80
CA HIS A 954 17.96 -20.50 37.21
C HIS A 954 19.00 -20.59 36.08
N ASN A 955 19.06 -19.59 35.21
CA ASN A 955 20.27 -19.32 34.42
C ASN A 955 21.27 -18.55 35.30
N PRO A 956 22.57 -18.88 35.28
CA PRO A 956 23.59 -18.13 36.01
C PRO A 956 23.86 -16.81 35.29
N GLY A 957 22.99 -15.83 35.51
CA GLY A 957 23.07 -14.48 34.98
C GLY A 957 21.85 -13.70 35.43
N ASN A 958 22.01 -12.86 36.45
CA ASN A 958 20.96 -12.08 37.09
C ASN A 958 20.18 -11.17 36.12
N ILE A 959 19.13 -11.67 35.45
CA ILE A 959 18.05 -10.86 34.88
C ILE A 959 16.73 -11.63 35.02
N HIS A 960 15.82 -11.11 35.84
CA HIS A 960 14.48 -11.67 36.06
C HIS A 960 13.56 -11.22 34.92
N VAL A 961 13.24 -12.10 33.97
CA VAL A 961 12.28 -11.83 32.89
C VAL A 961 10.96 -12.53 33.23
N GLN A 962 9.92 -11.73 33.44
CA GLN A 962 8.58 -12.21 33.79
C GLN A 962 7.86 -12.69 32.52
N HIS A 963 7.86 -14.02 32.27
CA HIS A 963 7.11 -14.61 31.15
C HIS A 963 5.60 -14.70 31.48
N GLY A 964 4.75 -14.18 30.60
CA GLY A 964 3.29 -14.25 30.72
C GLY A 964 2.76 -15.69 30.64
N ILE A 965 1.91 -16.06 31.61
CA ILE A 965 1.44 -17.41 31.94
C ILE A 965 0.17 -17.80 31.15
N ASN A 966 0.15 -17.74 29.82
CA ASN A 966 -1.06 -18.14 29.07
C ASN A 966 -0.73 -19.12 27.94
N GLY A 967 -0.92 -20.42 28.19
CA GLY A 967 -0.87 -21.51 27.23
C GLY A 967 -1.39 -22.80 27.91
N VAL A 968 -2.12 -23.64 27.17
CA VAL A 968 -2.74 -24.87 27.69
C VAL A 968 -2.14 -26.06 26.95
N PRO A 969 -1.77 -27.16 27.64
CA PRO A 969 -1.29 -28.35 26.96
C PRO A 969 -2.36 -28.93 26.05
N GLY A 970 -1.98 -29.41 24.87
CA GLY A 970 -2.93 -29.88 23.86
C GLY A 970 -2.40 -29.87 22.44
N ALA A 971 -3.22 -30.33 21.50
CA ALA A 971 -2.95 -30.26 20.06
C ALA A 971 -3.93 -29.28 19.40
N PHE A 972 -3.40 -28.25 18.73
CA PHE A 972 -4.16 -27.14 18.16
C PHE A 972 -3.97 -27.09 16.65
N PHE A 973 -5.06 -27.15 15.89
CA PHE A 973 -5.10 -27.07 14.43
C PHE A 973 -5.72 -25.73 14.04
N ASN A 974 -4.88 -24.73 13.85
CA ASN A 974 -5.26 -23.40 13.40
C ASN A 974 -5.39 -23.42 11.88
N PHE A 975 -6.56 -23.09 11.32
CA PHE A 975 -6.77 -23.05 9.87
C PHE A 975 -7.14 -21.65 9.37
N GLU A 976 -6.52 -21.25 8.27
CA GLU A 976 -6.75 -19.99 7.57
C GLU A 976 -7.24 -20.26 6.15
N ILE A 977 -8.38 -19.66 5.76
CA ILE A 977 -8.96 -19.82 4.42
C ILE A 977 -8.33 -18.81 3.46
N SER A 978 -7.75 -19.30 2.36
CA SER A 978 -7.20 -18.48 1.29
C SER A 978 -8.31 -17.89 0.42
N PRO A 979 -8.23 -16.61 -0.01
CA PRO A 979 -9.21 -15.99 -0.90
C PRO A 979 -9.13 -16.49 -2.36
N ILE A 980 -8.35 -17.55 -2.59
CA ILE A 980 -8.03 -18.10 -3.91
C ILE A 980 -8.82 -19.40 -4.13
N LEU A 981 -9.47 -19.49 -5.28
CA LEU A 981 -10.09 -20.69 -5.84
C LEU A 981 -9.23 -21.21 -7.00
N VAL A 982 -8.68 -22.41 -6.85
CA VAL A 982 -7.95 -23.10 -7.92
C VAL A 982 -8.93 -23.94 -8.71
N VAL A 983 -9.10 -23.66 -10.00
CA VAL A 983 -10.01 -24.41 -10.88
C VAL A 983 -9.17 -25.26 -11.84
N HIS A 984 -9.30 -26.58 -11.72
CA HIS A 984 -8.71 -27.55 -12.63
C HIS A 984 -9.78 -28.02 -13.61
N SER A 985 -9.61 -27.71 -14.89
CA SER A 985 -10.53 -28.08 -15.95
C SER A 985 -9.91 -29.13 -16.87
N GLU A 986 -10.60 -30.24 -17.09
CA GLU A 986 -10.24 -31.14 -18.18
C GLU A 986 -10.62 -30.49 -19.51
N THR A 987 -9.66 -30.41 -20.44
CA THR A 987 -9.86 -29.88 -21.79
C THR A 987 -9.41 -30.90 -22.83
N ARG A 988 -10.01 -30.80 -24.01
CA ARG A 988 -9.59 -31.54 -25.21
C ARG A 988 -9.40 -30.56 -26.35
N GLN A 989 -8.40 -30.83 -27.18
CA GLN A 989 -8.21 -30.07 -28.40
C GLN A 989 -9.42 -30.21 -29.33
N SER A 990 -9.78 -29.13 -30.01
CA SER A 990 -10.86 -29.16 -30.99
C SER A 990 -10.43 -29.89 -32.25
N PHE A 991 -11.38 -30.50 -32.95
CA PHE A 991 -11.11 -31.12 -34.25
C PHE A 991 -10.58 -30.12 -35.29
N ALA A 992 -11.02 -28.85 -35.20
CA ALA A 992 -10.51 -27.78 -36.05
C ALA A 992 -9.01 -27.53 -35.81
N HIS A 993 -8.57 -27.50 -34.55
CA HIS A 993 -7.16 -27.36 -34.19
C HIS A 993 -6.31 -28.48 -34.79
N PHE A 994 -6.78 -29.73 -34.67
CA PHE A 994 -6.11 -30.90 -35.26
C PHE A 994 -5.97 -30.79 -36.79
N ILE A 995 -7.02 -30.36 -37.51
CA ILE A 995 -6.96 -30.17 -38.97
C ILE A 995 -5.95 -29.06 -39.31
N THR A 996 -6.02 -27.92 -38.65
CA THR A 996 -5.13 -26.80 -38.93
C THR A 996 -3.67 -27.15 -38.67
N SER A 997 -3.40 -27.89 -37.58
CA SER A 997 -2.06 -28.38 -37.24
C SER A 997 -1.56 -29.40 -38.28
N THR A 998 -2.41 -30.33 -38.70
CA THR A 998 -2.08 -31.30 -39.77
C THR A 998 -1.74 -30.60 -41.09
N CYS A 999 -2.53 -29.60 -41.50
CA CYS A 999 -2.24 -28.80 -42.70
C CYS A 999 -0.92 -28.05 -42.58
N ALA A 1000 -0.60 -27.50 -41.40
CA ALA A 1000 0.65 -26.81 -41.13
C ALA A 1000 1.86 -27.76 -41.15
N ILE A 1001 1.73 -28.97 -40.59
CA ILE A 1001 2.76 -30.02 -40.61
C ILE A 1001 3.08 -30.42 -42.06
N VAL A 1002 2.04 -30.72 -42.86
CA VAL A 1002 2.20 -31.10 -44.27
C VAL A 1002 2.84 -29.96 -45.07
N GLY A 1003 2.33 -28.73 -44.93
CA GLY A 1003 2.87 -27.55 -45.61
C GLY A 1003 4.33 -27.29 -45.23
N GLY A 1004 4.63 -27.27 -43.92
CA GLY A 1004 5.95 -26.99 -43.37
C GLY A 1004 7.01 -27.97 -43.84
N VAL A 1005 6.75 -29.29 -43.74
CA VAL A 1005 7.70 -30.32 -44.16
C VAL A 1005 7.96 -30.26 -45.67
N LEU A 1006 6.92 -30.01 -46.49
CA LEU A 1006 7.09 -29.86 -47.93
C LEU A 1006 7.91 -28.62 -48.33
N THR A 1007 7.73 -27.49 -47.64
CA THR A 1007 8.57 -26.30 -47.87
C THR A 1007 10.04 -26.54 -47.52
N VAL A 1008 10.31 -27.20 -46.38
CA VAL A 1008 11.69 -27.50 -45.96
C VAL A 1008 12.34 -28.49 -46.92
N ALA A 1009 11.62 -29.54 -47.34
CA ALA A 1009 12.10 -30.47 -48.36
C ALA A 1009 12.43 -29.75 -49.68
N SER A 1010 11.57 -28.83 -50.13
CA SER A 1010 11.81 -28.07 -51.36
C SER A 1010 13.07 -27.19 -51.30
N ILE A 1011 13.36 -26.60 -50.15
CA ILE A 1011 14.59 -25.84 -49.91
C ILE A 1011 15.82 -26.75 -49.94
N ILE A 1012 15.75 -27.91 -49.27
CA ILE A 1012 16.85 -28.90 -49.23
C ILE A 1012 17.14 -29.45 -50.63
N ASP A 1013 16.11 -29.77 -51.42
CA ASP A 1013 16.28 -30.24 -52.81
C ASP A 1013 16.95 -29.15 -53.68
N SER A 1014 16.53 -27.89 -53.51
CA SER A 1014 17.12 -26.74 -54.22
C SER A 1014 18.61 -26.56 -53.90
N ILE A 1015 18.98 -26.72 -52.62
CA ILE A 1015 20.37 -26.66 -52.17
C ILE A 1015 21.17 -27.86 -52.72
N LEU A 1016 20.67 -29.09 -52.59
CA LEU A 1016 21.34 -30.30 -53.09
C LEU A 1016 21.52 -30.27 -54.61
N TYR A 1017 20.54 -29.75 -55.34
CA TYR A 1017 20.62 -29.55 -56.79
C TYR A 1017 21.67 -28.49 -57.17
N ALA A 1018 21.70 -27.35 -56.47
CA ALA A 1018 22.70 -26.30 -56.67
C ALA A 1018 24.12 -26.80 -56.37
N THR A 1019 24.30 -27.51 -55.26
CA THR A 1019 25.58 -28.11 -54.84
C THR A 1019 26.04 -29.22 -55.78
N GLY A 1020 25.12 -30.05 -56.29
CA GLY A 1020 25.45 -31.07 -57.30
C GLY A 1020 25.89 -30.48 -58.64
N LYS A 1021 25.33 -29.32 -59.03
CA LYS A 1021 25.71 -28.61 -60.25
C LYS A 1021 27.08 -27.93 -60.11
N THR A 1022 27.40 -27.38 -58.94
CA THR A 1022 28.73 -26.77 -58.67
C THR A 1022 29.82 -27.83 -58.56
N LEU A 1023 29.56 -28.98 -57.92
CA LEU A 1023 30.50 -30.12 -57.87
C LEU A 1023 30.76 -30.74 -59.25
N LYS A 1024 29.74 -30.90 -60.10
CA LYS A 1024 29.93 -31.34 -61.50
C LYS A 1024 30.71 -30.33 -62.35
N LYS A 1025 30.61 -29.04 -62.04
CA LYS A 1025 31.37 -27.97 -62.73
C LYS A 1025 32.82 -27.91 -62.25
N ALA A 1026 33.10 -28.31 -61.01
CA ALA A 1026 34.46 -28.43 -60.45
C ALA A 1026 35.18 -29.72 -60.87
N GLY A 1027 34.46 -30.81 -61.16
CA GLY A 1027 35.03 -32.10 -61.60
C GLY A 1027 35.28 -32.26 -63.11
N GLY A 1028 35.06 -31.21 -63.92
CA GLY A 1028 35.13 -31.24 -65.39
C GLY A 1028 36.47 -30.86 -66.02
N SER A 1029 37.56 -30.78 -65.25
CA SER A 1029 38.91 -30.56 -65.77
C SER A 1029 39.88 -31.54 -65.10
N GLY A 1030 40.19 -32.65 -65.78
CA GLY A 1030 41.11 -33.66 -65.27
C GLY A 1030 41.07 -35.01 -65.97
N SER A 1031 41.79 -35.08 -67.10
CA SER A 1031 42.40 -36.29 -67.69
C SER A 1031 41.54 -37.27 -68.49
N SER A 1032 41.65 -37.14 -69.80
CA SER A 1032 41.54 -38.22 -70.78
C SER A 1032 42.89 -38.95 -70.93
N GLY A 1033 42.88 -40.28 -70.85
CA GLY A 1033 43.73 -41.13 -71.70
C GLY A 1033 44.68 -42.08 -70.98
N ALA A 1034 44.35 -43.37 -70.95
CA ALA A 1034 45.29 -44.46 -71.20
C ALA A 1034 44.54 -45.80 -71.43
N TYR A 1035 44.54 -46.24 -72.68
CA TYR A 1035 44.72 -47.63 -73.15
C TYR A 1035 44.02 -48.81 -72.44
N GLY A 1036 43.28 -49.61 -73.24
CA GLY A 1036 43.22 -51.06 -73.02
C GLY A 1036 41.91 -51.77 -73.37
N LYS A 1037 41.79 -52.19 -74.64
CA LYS A 1037 40.87 -53.23 -75.16
C LYS A 1037 40.99 -54.56 -74.41
N LEU A 1038 39.86 -55.25 -74.13
CA LEU A 1038 39.39 -56.54 -74.69
C LEU A 1038 38.61 -57.41 -73.67
N MET A 1039 37.44 -57.85 -74.15
CA MET A 1039 36.43 -58.78 -73.60
C MET A 1039 35.51 -58.27 -72.49
#